data_AF-A0A372M3Z5-F1
#
_entry.id   AF-A0A372M3Z5-F1
#
_cell.length_a   1.000
_cell.length_b   1.000
_cell.length_c   1.000
_cell.angle_alpha   90.00
_cell.angle_beta   90.00
_cell.angle_gamma   90.00
#
_symmetry.space_group_name_H-M   'P 1'
#
loop_
_entity.id
_entity.type
_entity.pdbx_description
1 polymer ?
#
loop_
_entity_poly.entity_id
_entity_poly.type
_entity_poly.pdbx_seq_one_letter_code
_entity_poly.pdbx_strand_id
1 'polypeptide(L)'
;MPRRTVVATAVAAPLLATALPSRARARDARTDPARRPATVSDTLRLGVPASERRHRLVERAGSRAVTGTVEQGTLVERYSARAVTRGGGFTATLAVTPGEPLTLHFGELRPDDTWGAAFGFEVHLGDTLVYVRDSAQADPGGGPYGSFFVETDDPEVTAAGEIEVTVRGTTREPAYFRHIRAFADLDRMVREQGLRVQDRIVFVLGQDYRPDSESRAKLDYITEQFRDTDDVAFGLAVLDYFPRRTAGEMAANYAKWLDFSRTYELPFAIEGHADWEGTPLDEPDGSGGTFGDLKYHQILWSPQHLLDRPMDSYRGESLDELLGTDHDRRYGLSVPNPWGMPWLTWHNATLNDHYRRKAAESMAQVRPLLWRLQRTGEAGRLLPFSTATESVYWSHRGTEGVWDDTYRDEINGGVARTDLFADYSPDAVAAAAKDGVVLDGATPLNAAEKRWLWRAQSVHQQLFADAWYHGLPRERIVVGPEGAVFPRDLLRHNIHSEIYSRLQEPYYSSVRPSSAQGVVRHGRPGAQYISLGDHTVGGFWHLQRLREFGRLANPNLEDSVSFDPSDKTLILRQTFVNGSRYTSPYNWQRAADADPAENEATRWINPFLATLHPWDVQNDAAPTAVLRGRRRVHQTFSAGELGLLNDVRVRARRTGAAAALRCA
;
A
#
# COMPACT_ATOMS: atom_id res chain seq x y z
N MET A 1 50.05 -49.35 26.31
CA MET A 1 48.71 -48.91 26.76
C MET A 1 48.33 -47.65 26.00
N PRO A 2 47.08 -47.52 25.54
CA PRO A 2 46.85 -47.53 24.10
C PRO A 2 46.34 -46.21 23.51
N ARG A 3 46.71 -46.02 22.24
CA ARG A 3 46.17 -45.04 21.29
C ARG A 3 44.68 -45.31 21.08
N ARG A 4 43.83 -44.30 21.26
CA ARG A 4 42.41 -44.35 20.85
C ARG A 4 42.31 -43.97 19.38
N THR A 5 42.07 -44.99 18.57
CA THR A 5 41.56 -44.89 17.20
C THR A 5 40.09 -44.46 17.27
N VAL A 6 39.76 -43.28 16.75
CA VAL A 6 38.36 -42.88 16.51
C VAL A 6 38.01 -43.32 15.10
N VAL A 7 37.17 -44.36 15.02
CA VAL A 7 36.55 -44.82 13.78
C VAL A 7 35.42 -43.86 13.45
N ALA A 8 35.58 -43.08 12.39
CA ALA A 8 34.51 -42.26 11.83
C ALA A 8 33.60 -43.17 10.99
N THR A 9 32.42 -43.48 11.52
CA THR A 9 31.37 -44.18 10.78
C THR A 9 30.64 -43.13 9.92
N ALA A 10 30.94 -43.14 8.62
CA ALA A 10 30.21 -42.36 7.63
C ALA A 10 28.79 -42.94 7.48
N VAL A 11 27.80 -42.29 8.09
CA VAL A 11 26.39 -42.52 7.78
C VAL A 11 26.06 -41.62 6.59
N ALA A 12 26.04 -42.21 5.41
CA ALA A 12 25.52 -41.58 4.21
C ALA A 12 24.02 -41.36 4.36
N ALA A 13 23.59 -40.12 4.60
CA ALA A 13 22.20 -39.72 4.47
C ALA A 13 21.92 -39.43 2.98
N PRO A 14 20.85 -40.00 2.38
CA PRO A 14 20.51 -39.72 1.00
C PRO A 14 19.98 -38.27 0.88
N LEU A 15 20.68 -37.46 0.09
CA LEU A 15 20.22 -36.19 -0.45
C LEU A 15 19.05 -36.46 -1.42
N LEU A 16 17.86 -36.63 -0.87
CA LEU A 16 16.60 -36.49 -1.60
C LEU A 16 16.06 -35.09 -1.30
N ALA A 17 16.54 -34.12 -2.08
CA ALA A 17 15.91 -32.82 -2.20
C ALA A 17 14.61 -33.00 -3.00
N THR A 18 13.51 -33.33 -2.32
CA THR A 18 12.18 -33.12 -2.88
C THR A 18 11.91 -31.63 -2.85
N ALA A 19 12.27 -30.95 -3.95
CA ALA A 19 11.71 -29.65 -4.25
C ALA A 19 10.18 -29.77 -4.21
N LEU A 20 9.52 -28.90 -3.45
CA LEU A 20 8.07 -28.76 -3.49
C LEU A 20 7.68 -28.53 -4.96
N PRO A 21 6.84 -29.37 -5.57
CA PRO A 21 6.37 -29.13 -6.91
C PRO A 21 5.39 -27.96 -6.84
N SER A 22 5.87 -26.74 -7.13
CA SER A 22 4.94 -25.71 -7.59
C SER A 22 4.29 -26.26 -8.86
N ARG A 23 3.02 -26.66 -8.78
CA ARG A 23 2.20 -27.07 -9.93
C ARG A 23 1.89 -25.90 -10.88
N ALA A 24 2.71 -24.87 -10.91
CA ALA A 24 2.81 -24.00 -12.07
C ALA A 24 3.41 -24.84 -13.20
N ARG A 25 2.56 -25.31 -14.11
CA ARG A 25 3.02 -25.90 -15.38
C ARG A 25 3.99 -24.90 -15.99
N ALA A 26 5.27 -25.24 -16.02
CA ALA A 26 6.23 -24.61 -16.91
C ALA A 26 5.72 -24.87 -18.32
N ARG A 27 4.88 -23.96 -18.84
CA ARG A 27 4.61 -23.91 -20.27
C ARG A 27 5.97 -23.69 -20.92
N ASP A 28 6.32 -24.60 -21.81
CA ASP A 28 7.44 -24.51 -22.73
C ASP A 28 7.39 -23.14 -23.44
N ALA A 29 8.00 -22.13 -22.82
CA ALA A 29 8.48 -20.94 -23.51
C ALA A 29 9.75 -21.39 -24.22
N ARG A 30 9.58 -22.14 -25.32
CA ARG A 30 10.63 -22.23 -26.33
C ARG A 30 10.80 -20.82 -26.88
N THR A 31 11.67 -20.04 -26.24
CA THR A 31 12.19 -18.80 -26.77
C THR A 31 12.84 -19.15 -28.09
N ASP A 32 12.23 -18.73 -29.20
CA ASP A 32 12.89 -18.73 -30.49
C ASP A 32 14.20 -17.94 -30.33
N PRO A 33 15.37 -18.59 -30.42
CA PRO A 33 16.66 -17.93 -30.19
C PRO A 33 16.95 -16.82 -31.20
N ALA A 34 16.16 -16.71 -32.28
CA ALA A 34 16.24 -15.61 -33.23
C ALA A 34 15.55 -14.31 -32.75
N ARG A 35 14.71 -14.37 -31.71
CA ARG A 35 13.92 -13.21 -31.27
C ARG A 35 14.68 -12.40 -30.21
N ARG A 36 14.86 -11.10 -30.47
CA ARG A 36 15.50 -10.17 -29.51
C ARG A 36 14.65 -10.09 -28.22
N PRO A 37 15.27 -10.07 -27.02
CA PRO A 37 14.54 -9.90 -25.78
C PRO A 37 13.76 -8.58 -25.79
N ALA A 38 12.53 -8.59 -25.25
CA ALA A 38 11.77 -7.36 -25.10
C ALA A 38 12.52 -6.40 -24.14
N THR A 39 12.67 -5.14 -24.55
CA THR A 39 13.45 -4.14 -23.82
C THR A 39 12.75 -2.78 -23.82
N VAL A 40 13.22 -1.90 -22.94
CA VAL A 40 12.91 -0.47 -23.01
C VAL A 40 13.54 0.09 -24.28
N SER A 41 12.72 0.57 -25.21
CA SER A 41 13.19 1.15 -26.47
C SER A 41 13.84 2.52 -26.24
N ASP A 42 13.24 3.38 -25.41
CA ASP A 42 13.77 4.72 -25.14
C ASP A 42 13.26 5.29 -23.81
N THR A 43 13.91 6.35 -23.33
CA THR A 43 13.49 7.08 -22.12
C THR A 43 13.80 8.57 -22.21
N LEU A 44 12.74 9.37 -22.30
CA LEU A 44 12.78 10.83 -22.19
C LEU A 44 12.57 11.24 -20.74
N ARG A 45 13.52 11.98 -20.16
CA ARG A 45 13.39 12.66 -18.86
C ARG A 45 13.03 14.13 -19.10
N LEU A 46 11.87 14.53 -18.60
CA LEU A 46 11.32 15.88 -18.80
C LEU A 46 11.82 16.84 -17.72
N GLY A 47 12.03 18.10 -18.10
CA GLY A 47 12.73 19.09 -17.29
C GLY A 47 14.24 18.88 -17.18
N VAL A 48 14.81 17.93 -17.94
CA VAL A 48 16.26 17.64 -17.99
C VAL A 48 16.82 18.04 -19.36
N PRO A 49 17.50 19.20 -19.50
CA PRO A 49 17.82 19.77 -20.82
C PRO A 49 18.59 18.86 -21.76
N ALA A 50 19.52 18.04 -21.25
CA ALA A 50 20.27 17.10 -22.06
C ALA A 50 19.39 15.98 -22.64
N SER A 51 18.44 15.48 -21.85
CA SER A 51 17.49 14.46 -22.30
C SER A 51 16.51 15.08 -23.30
N GLU A 52 15.94 16.24 -23.01
CA GLU A 52 14.98 16.90 -23.91
C GLU A 52 15.58 17.26 -25.27
N ARG A 53 16.84 17.73 -25.32
CA ARG A 53 17.55 17.98 -26.58
C ARG A 53 17.76 16.71 -27.40
N ARG A 54 18.15 15.60 -26.76
CA ARG A 54 18.32 14.30 -27.44
C ARG A 54 17.03 13.84 -28.13
N HIS A 55 15.89 14.11 -27.50
CA HIS A 55 14.56 13.71 -28.02
C HIS A 55 13.90 14.81 -28.85
N ARG A 56 14.68 15.80 -29.33
CA ARG A 56 14.22 16.91 -30.17
C ARG A 56 12.93 17.57 -29.62
N LEU A 57 12.87 17.75 -28.30
CA LEU A 57 11.68 18.30 -27.66
C LEU A 57 11.49 19.76 -28.10
N VAL A 58 10.32 20.05 -28.65
CA VAL A 58 9.88 21.39 -29.05
C VAL A 58 8.79 21.86 -28.09
N GLU A 59 9.04 22.97 -27.42
CA GLU A 59 8.12 23.59 -26.48
C GLU A 59 7.11 24.49 -27.20
N ARG A 60 5.89 24.57 -26.68
CA ARG A 60 4.87 25.56 -27.06
C ARG A 60 4.57 26.48 -25.85
N ALA A 61 4.03 27.66 -26.12
CA ALA A 61 3.70 28.65 -25.08
C ALA A 61 2.88 28.02 -23.94
N GLY A 62 3.26 28.21 -22.67
CA GLY A 62 2.59 27.55 -21.54
C GLY A 62 3.11 26.15 -21.21
N SER A 63 4.20 25.71 -21.85
CA SER A 63 5.08 24.66 -21.33
C SER A 63 6.33 25.27 -20.71
N ARG A 64 6.81 24.71 -19.60
CA ARG A 64 8.09 25.09 -19.00
C ARG A 64 8.72 23.94 -18.23
N ALA A 65 10.05 23.88 -18.24
CA ALA A 65 10.79 23.04 -17.30
C ALA A 65 10.63 23.59 -15.87
N VAL A 66 10.46 22.69 -14.90
CA VAL A 66 10.35 23.01 -13.48
C VAL A 66 11.16 22.02 -12.65
N THR A 67 11.70 22.52 -11.55
CA THR A 67 12.35 21.70 -10.52
C THR A 67 11.77 22.10 -9.17
N GLY A 68 11.81 21.15 -8.23
CA GLY A 68 11.27 21.38 -6.90
C GLY A 68 11.48 20.17 -6.00
N THR A 69 10.72 20.14 -4.92
CA THR A 69 10.65 19.02 -3.99
C THR A 69 9.19 18.63 -3.78
N VAL A 70 8.96 17.33 -3.63
CA VAL A 70 7.69 16.80 -3.13
C VAL A 70 7.92 16.07 -1.83
N GLU A 71 6.91 16.05 -0.99
CA GLU A 71 6.93 15.35 0.28
C GLU A 71 5.81 14.31 0.34
N GLN A 72 6.14 13.11 0.82
CA GLN A 72 5.16 12.07 1.09
C GLN A 72 5.61 11.24 2.29
N GLY A 73 4.80 11.26 3.35
CA GLY A 73 5.17 10.68 4.64
C GLY A 73 6.49 11.23 5.17
N THR A 74 7.52 10.39 5.31
CA THR A 74 8.89 10.83 5.67
C THR A 74 9.81 11.07 4.45
N LEU A 75 9.33 10.76 3.25
CA LEU A 75 10.11 10.94 2.02
C LEU A 75 10.07 12.39 1.56
N VAL A 76 11.25 12.91 1.22
CA VAL A 76 11.42 14.20 0.55
C VAL A 76 12.26 13.96 -0.69
N GLU A 77 11.68 14.18 -1.86
CA GLU A 77 12.33 13.90 -3.13
C GLU A 77 12.42 15.15 -4.00
N ARG A 78 13.60 15.36 -4.59
CA ARG A 78 13.79 16.37 -5.63
C ARG A 78 13.25 15.86 -6.95
N TYR A 79 12.58 16.72 -7.69
CA TYR A 79 12.10 16.40 -9.02
C TYR A 79 12.58 17.39 -10.08
N SER A 80 12.65 16.88 -11.31
CA SER A 80 12.63 17.65 -12.54
C SER A 80 11.41 17.20 -13.33
N ALA A 81 10.67 18.16 -13.86
CA ALA A 81 9.48 17.90 -14.65
C ALA A 81 9.27 18.98 -15.70
N ARG A 82 8.33 18.73 -16.61
CA ARG A 82 7.79 19.72 -17.51
C ARG A 82 6.34 19.98 -17.13
N ALA A 83 6.04 21.23 -16.81
CA ALA A 83 4.69 21.69 -16.54
C ALA A 83 4.04 22.12 -17.87
N VAL A 84 2.77 21.76 -18.08
CA VAL A 84 1.96 22.21 -19.23
C VAL A 84 0.63 22.77 -18.74
N THR A 85 0.26 23.95 -19.24
CA THR A 85 -1.01 24.62 -18.95
C THR A 85 -1.86 24.77 -20.21
N ARG A 86 -3.08 25.29 -20.05
CA ARG A 86 -4.04 25.52 -21.12
C ARG A 86 -3.42 26.30 -22.27
N GLY A 87 -3.57 25.77 -23.49
CA GLY A 87 -3.04 26.37 -24.70
C GLY A 87 -1.55 26.08 -24.93
N GLY A 88 -0.89 25.44 -23.95
CA GLY A 88 0.49 25.01 -24.05
C GLY A 88 0.67 23.52 -24.21
N GLY A 89 1.93 23.12 -24.36
CA GLY A 89 2.29 21.75 -24.62
C GLY A 89 3.73 21.60 -25.10
N PHE A 90 4.10 20.36 -25.37
CA PHE A 90 5.37 20.03 -25.99
C PHE A 90 5.18 18.87 -26.97
N THR A 91 6.12 18.76 -27.89
CA THR A 91 6.24 17.65 -28.83
C THR A 91 7.64 17.08 -28.71
N ALA A 92 7.80 15.77 -28.62
CA ALA A 92 9.10 15.11 -28.55
C ALA A 92 9.12 13.86 -29.44
N THR A 93 10.29 13.49 -29.93
CA THR A 93 10.49 12.25 -30.68
C THR A 93 11.13 11.19 -29.80
N LEU A 94 10.53 10.00 -29.75
CA LEU A 94 11.05 8.83 -29.05
C LEU A 94 11.47 7.77 -30.06
N ALA A 95 12.61 7.12 -29.82
CA ALA A 95 12.96 5.91 -30.56
C ALA A 95 12.05 4.74 -30.13
N VAL A 96 11.61 3.94 -31.09
CA VAL A 96 10.81 2.72 -30.87
C VAL A 96 11.36 1.57 -31.69
N THR A 97 10.98 0.35 -31.35
CA THR A 97 11.36 -0.82 -32.16
C THR A 97 10.43 -0.91 -33.38
N PRO A 98 10.94 -0.86 -34.61
CA PRO A 98 10.10 -0.88 -35.80
C PRO A 98 9.22 -2.12 -35.91
N GLY A 99 7.91 -1.92 -36.11
CA GLY A 99 6.94 -2.98 -36.38
C GLY A 99 6.60 -3.87 -35.17
N GLU A 100 7.18 -3.62 -34.00
CA GLU A 100 6.74 -4.25 -32.75
C GLU A 100 5.60 -3.42 -32.13
N PRO A 101 4.81 -4.01 -31.22
CA PRO A 101 3.89 -3.27 -30.36
C PRO A 101 4.60 -2.11 -29.62
N LEU A 102 3.81 -1.20 -29.07
CA LEU A 102 4.34 -0.09 -28.30
C LEU A 102 3.48 0.16 -27.08
N THR A 103 4.14 0.16 -25.92
CA THR A 103 3.59 0.73 -24.69
C THR A 103 4.40 1.98 -24.33
N LEU A 104 3.71 3.10 -24.15
CA LEU A 104 4.27 4.32 -23.58
C LEU A 104 3.83 4.45 -22.13
N HIS A 105 4.79 4.59 -21.23
CA HIS A 105 4.56 4.90 -19.83
C HIS A 105 4.86 6.38 -19.57
N PHE A 106 3.87 7.10 -19.07
CA PHE A 106 4.01 8.49 -18.65
C PHE A 106 4.08 8.56 -17.14
N GLY A 107 5.18 9.13 -16.63
CA GLY A 107 5.31 9.45 -15.20
C GLY A 107 4.81 10.85 -14.92
N GLU A 108 3.69 10.95 -14.21
CA GLU A 108 3.10 12.19 -13.72
C GLU A 108 3.71 12.62 -12.38
N LEU A 109 3.51 13.91 -12.07
CA LEU A 109 3.86 14.52 -10.80
C LEU A 109 2.75 15.49 -10.36
N ARG A 110 2.51 15.57 -9.05
CA ARG A 110 1.68 16.58 -8.40
C ARG A 110 2.46 17.21 -7.25
N PRO A 111 2.94 18.46 -7.41
CA PRO A 111 3.51 19.23 -6.31
C PRO A 111 2.51 19.41 -5.15
N ASP A 112 3.00 19.42 -3.91
CA ASP A 112 2.19 19.41 -2.69
C ASP A 112 1.18 20.58 -2.59
N ASP A 113 1.53 21.73 -3.15
CA ASP A 113 0.71 22.95 -3.20
C ASP A 113 -0.42 22.89 -4.25
N THR A 114 -0.40 21.87 -5.11
CA THR A 114 -1.38 21.68 -6.20
C THR A 114 -2.31 20.48 -5.99
N TRP A 115 -2.18 19.77 -4.87
CA TRP A 115 -3.04 18.62 -4.59
C TRP A 115 -4.51 19.04 -4.45
N GLY A 116 -5.41 18.20 -4.96
CA GLY A 116 -6.85 18.48 -4.99
C GLY A 116 -7.28 19.41 -6.12
N ALA A 117 -6.36 20.18 -6.73
CA ALA A 117 -6.67 21.06 -7.84
C ALA A 117 -6.91 20.25 -9.13
N ALA A 118 -8.03 20.53 -9.81
CA ALA A 118 -8.35 19.86 -11.06
C ALA A 118 -7.40 20.30 -12.19
N PHE A 119 -6.84 19.32 -12.91
CA PHE A 119 -5.92 19.54 -14.02
C PHE A 119 -6.28 18.61 -15.19
N GLY A 120 -5.88 18.99 -16.40
CA GLY A 120 -6.21 18.24 -17.60
C GLY A 120 -5.19 18.44 -18.71
N PHE A 121 -5.06 17.40 -19.52
CA PHE A 121 -4.16 17.37 -20.67
C PHE A 121 -4.61 16.32 -21.69
N GLU A 122 -4.05 16.41 -22.88
CA GLU A 122 -4.22 15.46 -23.98
C GLU A 122 -2.86 14.93 -24.41
N VAL A 123 -2.80 13.66 -24.79
CA VAL A 123 -1.64 13.03 -25.42
C VAL A 123 -1.99 12.57 -26.82
N HIS A 124 -1.12 12.89 -27.77
CA HIS A 124 -1.25 12.53 -29.18
C HIS A 124 0.00 11.77 -29.65
N LEU A 125 -0.20 10.75 -30.47
CA LEU A 125 0.87 10.09 -31.26
C LEU A 125 0.74 10.57 -32.70
N GLY A 126 1.69 11.39 -33.15
CA GLY A 126 1.51 12.22 -34.34
C GLY A 126 0.24 13.07 -34.22
N ASP A 127 -0.68 12.90 -35.17
CA ASP A 127 -1.97 13.60 -35.20
C ASP A 127 -3.11 12.83 -34.49
N THR A 128 -2.84 11.64 -33.95
CA THR A 128 -3.86 10.80 -33.31
C THR A 128 -3.92 11.06 -31.82
N LEU A 129 -5.06 11.54 -31.33
CA LEU A 129 -5.33 11.63 -29.90
C LEU A 129 -5.49 10.22 -29.31
N VAL A 130 -4.65 9.91 -28.32
CA VAL A 130 -4.59 8.57 -27.70
C VAL A 130 -4.96 8.57 -26.22
N TYR A 131 -4.85 9.70 -25.52
CA TYR A 131 -5.20 9.80 -24.10
C TYR A 131 -5.69 11.19 -23.73
N VAL A 132 -6.64 11.25 -22.79
CA VAL A 132 -7.17 12.50 -22.22
C VAL A 132 -7.29 12.37 -20.72
N ARG A 133 -6.68 13.30 -19.98
CA ARG A 133 -7.01 13.55 -18.57
C ARG A 133 -8.11 14.61 -18.50
N ASP A 134 -9.31 14.22 -18.06
CA ASP A 134 -10.45 15.13 -17.97
C ASP A 134 -10.27 16.13 -16.82
N SER A 135 -10.26 17.42 -17.18
CA SER A 135 -10.21 18.54 -16.24
C SER A 135 -11.42 18.66 -15.32
N ALA A 136 -12.52 17.97 -15.60
CA ALA A 136 -13.69 17.94 -14.73
C ALA A 136 -13.47 17.06 -13.49
N GLN A 137 -12.50 16.16 -13.53
CA GLN A 137 -12.15 15.32 -12.38
C GLN A 137 -11.12 16.05 -11.52
N ALA A 138 -11.47 16.26 -10.25
CA ALA A 138 -10.52 16.76 -9.27
C ALA A 138 -9.32 15.81 -9.14
N ASP A 139 -8.18 16.36 -8.73
CA ASP A 139 -7.07 15.55 -8.30
C ASP A 139 -7.49 14.77 -7.04
N PRO A 140 -7.51 13.42 -7.06
CA PRO A 140 -7.93 12.62 -5.92
C PRO A 140 -6.93 12.68 -4.75
N GLY A 141 -5.77 13.31 -4.92
CA GLY A 141 -4.69 13.33 -3.93
C GLY A 141 -4.04 11.96 -3.77
N GLY A 142 -3.55 11.65 -2.57
CA GLY A 142 -2.90 10.36 -2.30
C GLY A 142 -1.40 10.30 -2.58
N GLY A 143 -0.84 11.45 -2.96
CA GLY A 143 0.59 11.64 -3.08
C GLY A 143 1.02 12.24 -4.41
N PRO A 144 2.33 12.47 -4.54
CA PRO A 144 2.89 13.29 -5.60
C PRO A 144 3.06 12.57 -6.94
N TYR A 145 2.94 11.24 -6.99
CA TYR A 145 3.27 10.47 -8.18
C TYR A 145 2.05 9.76 -8.74
N GLY A 146 2.00 9.67 -10.07
CA GLY A 146 1.02 8.87 -10.79
C GLY A 146 1.62 8.37 -12.09
N SER A 147 1.02 7.32 -12.64
CA SER A 147 1.39 6.79 -13.94
C SER A 147 0.15 6.46 -14.76
N PHE A 148 0.29 6.58 -16.07
CA PHE A 148 -0.63 5.97 -17.02
C PHE A 148 0.13 5.39 -18.20
N PHE A 149 -0.54 4.49 -18.89
CA PHE A 149 0.00 3.76 -20.03
C PHE A 149 -0.83 4.07 -21.27
N VAL A 150 -0.16 4.19 -22.40
CA VAL A 150 -0.77 4.29 -23.72
C VAL A 150 -0.22 3.15 -24.55
N GLU A 151 -1.09 2.36 -25.15
CA GLU A 151 -0.73 1.18 -25.92
C GLU A 151 -1.19 1.30 -27.37
N THR A 152 -0.38 0.78 -28.29
CA THR A 152 -0.73 0.63 -29.69
C THR A 152 -0.02 -0.59 -30.27
N ASP A 153 -0.77 -1.42 -30.97
CA ASP A 153 -0.26 -2.57 -31.74
C ASP A 153 -0.19 -2.28 -33.24
N ASP A 154 -0.58 -1.07 -33.66
CA ASP A 154 -0.52 -0.63 -35.06
C ASP A 154 0.94 -0.53 -35.54
N PRO A 155 1.38 -1.42 -36.45
CA PRO A 155 2.75 -1.43 -36.94
C PRO A 155 3.07 -0.20 -37.79
N GLU A 156 2.08 0.49 -38.36
CA GLU A 156 2.31 1.74 -39.11
C GLU A 156 2.80 2.86 -38.18
N VAL A 157 2.33 2.88 -36.93
CA VAL A 157 2.76 3.87 -35.92
C VAL A 157 4.23 3.68 -35.57
N THR A 158 4.72 2.43 -35.50
CA THR A 158 6.10 2.13 -35.12
C THR A 158 7.05 1.92 -36.30
N ALA A 159 6.54 1.80 -37.54
CA ALA A 159 7.31 1.42 -38.73
C ALA A 159 8.57 2.26 -38.98
N ALA A 160 8.53 3.56 -38.67
CA ALA A 160 9.65 4.47 -38.87
C ALA A 160 10.78 4.30 -37.84
N GLY A 161 10.59 3.50 -36.78
CA GLY A 161 11.53 3.37 -35.67
C GLY A 161 11.61 4.58 -34.74
N GLU A 162 10.78 5.58 -35.00
CA GLU A 162 10.61 6.77 -34.18
C GLU A 162 9.13 7.16 -34.16
N ILE A 163 8.67 7.72 -33.05
CA ILE A 163 7.31 8.26 -32.91
C ILE A 163 7.36 9.70 -32.41
N GLU A 164 6.42 10.52 -32.86
CA GLU A 164 6.20 11.84 -32.31
C GLU A 164 5.13 11.77 -31.21
N VAL A 165 5.47 12.21 -30.00
CA VAL A 165 4.55 12.32 -28.87
C VAL A 165 4.29 13.79 -28.57
N THR A 166 3.03 14.21 -28.65
CA THR A 166 2.61 15.57 -28.31
C THR A 166 1.72 15.56 -27.06
N VAL A 167 2.08 16.36 -26.07
CA VAL A 167 1.26 16.61 -24.87
C VAL A 167 0.73 18.04 -24.90
N ARG A 168 -0.57 18.23 -24.67
CA ARG A 168 -1.23 19.54 -24.64
C ARG A 168 -1.98 19.76 -23.34
N GLY A 169 -1.73 20.87 -22.65
CA GLY A 169 -2.48 21.23 -21.44
C GLY A 169 -3.86 21.80 -21.79
N THR A 170 -4.88 21.43 -21.02
CA THR A 170 -6.27 21.88 -21.21
C THR A 170 -6.78 22.77 -20.07
N THR A 171 -6.06 22.83 -18.95
CA THR A 171 -6.45 23.57 -17.72
C THR A 171 -5.47 24.68 -17.36
N ARG A 172 -5.94 25.67 -16.57
CA ARG A 172 -5.04 26.68 -15.99
C ARG A 172 -4.05 26.05 -15.01
N GLU A 173 -4.56 25.15 -14.18
CA GLU A 173 -3.75 24.32 -13.30
C GLU A 173 -2.80 23.46 -14.14
N PRO A 174 -1.47 23.49 -13.88
CA PRO A 174 -0.53 22.75 -14.71
C PRO A 174 -0.63 21.24 -14.49
N ALA A 175 -0.45 20.46 -15.56
CA ALA A 175 -0.08 19.06 -15.49
C ALA A 175 1.45 18.93 -15.50
N TYR A 176 2.02 18.10 -14.65
CA TYR A 176 3.48 17.95 -14.54
C TYR A 176 3.90 16.55 -14.96
N PHE A 177 4.87 16.48 -15.86
CA PHE A 177 5.39 15.22 -16.39
C PHE A 177 6.87 15.09 -16.09
N ARG A 178 7.28 13.94 -15.53
CA ARG A 178 8.68 13.64 -15.16
C ARG A 178 9.40 12.88 -16.27
N HIS A 179 8.72 11.94 -16.91
CA HIS A 179 9.33 11.13 -17.94
C HIS A 179 8.30 10.47 -18.87
N ILE A 180 8.79 10.04 -20.03
CA ILE A 180 8.09 9.15 -20.96
C ILE A 180 9.03 7.99 -21.27
N ARG A 181 8.57 6.75 -21.11
CA ARG A 181 9.33 5.53 -21.48
C ARG A 181 8.59 4.79 -22.57
N ALA A 182 9.33 4.34 -23.59
CA ALA A 182 8.81 3.49 -24.64
C ALA A 182 9.26 2.04 -24.42
N PHE A 183 8.32 1.11 -24.54
CA PHE A 183 8.56 -0.33 -24.48
C PHE A 183 8.04 -0.97 -25.78
N ALA A 184 8.82 -1.86 -26.38
CA ALA A 184 8.42 -2.58 -27.59
C ALA A 184 7.40 -3.70 -27.35
N ASP A 185 7.34 -4.25 -26.14
CA ASP A 185 6.38 -5.28 -25.74
C ASP A 185 6.48 -5.42 -24.21
N LEU A 186 5.82 -4.52 -23.48
CA LEU A 186 5.92 -4.47 -22.01
C LEU A 186 5.51 -5.81 -21.39
N ASP A 187 4.43 -6.39 -21.92
CA ASP A 187 3.88 -7.67 -21.50
C ASP A 187 4.86 -8.84 -21.69
N ARG A 188 5.47 -8.94 -22.87
CA ARG A 188 6.53 -9.94 -23.11
C ARG A 188 7.72 -9.68 -22.21
N MET A 189 8.14 -8.44 -22.02
CA MET A 189 9.24 -8.09 -21.14
C MET A 189 8.97 -8.56 -19.70
N VAL A 190 7.76 -8.29 -19.17
CA VAL A 190 7.34 -8.73 -17.83
C VAL A 190 7.36 -10.25 -17.71
N ARG A 191 6.89 -10.96 -18.75
CA ARG A 191 6.90 -12.44 -18.81
C ARG A 191 8.32 -13.01 -18.90
N GLU A 192 9.13 -12.55 -19.84
CA GLU A 192 10.50 -13.04 -20.10
C GLU A 192 11.43 -12.80 -18.89
N GLN A 193 11.24 -11.68 -18.19
CA GLN A 193 12.02 -11.35 -17.00
C GLN A 193 11.46 -11.99 -15.71
N GLY A 194 10.34 -12.73 -15.79
CA GLY A 194 9.71 -13.35 -14.62
C GLY A 194 9.30 -12.33 -13.55
N LEU A 195 8.91 -11.12 -13.96
CA LEU A 195 8.54 -10.04 -13.04
C LEU A 195 7.12 -10.18 -12.48
N ARG A 196 6.32 -11.05 -13.10
CA ARG A 196 4.99 -11.42 -12.60
C ARG A 196 5.14 -12.22 -11.32
N VAL A 197 4.50 -11.75 -10.26
CA VAL A 197 4.34 -12.52 -9.02
C VAL A 197 2.85 -12.55 -8.71
N GLN A 198 2.36 -13.68 -8.25
CA GLN A 198 0.98 -13.84 -7.81
C GLN A 198 0.68 -12.86 -6.68
N ASP A 199 -0.53 -12.29 -6.72
CA ASP A 199 -1.10 -11.68 -5.53
C ASP A 199 -1.44 -12.80 -4.53
N ARG A 200 -1.56 -12.46 -3.25
CA ARG A 200 -1.83 -13.43 -2.20
C ARG A 200 -3.01 -13.05 -1.34
N ILE A 201 -3.92 -14.00 -1.10
CA ILE A 201 -4.89 -13.87 -0.01
C ILE A 201 -4.30 -14.61 1.19
N VAL A 202 -3.93 -13.87 2.24
CA VAL A 202 -3.27 -14.42 3.44
C VAL A 202 -4.22 -14.38 4.62
N PHE A 203 -4.77 -15.53 5.00
CA PHE A 203 -5.80 -15.57 6.04
C PHE A 203 -5.20 -15.30 7.42
N VAL A 204 -5.71 -14.28 8.11
CA VAL A 204 -5.36 -14.05 9.52
C VAL A 204 -6.06 -15.12 10.35
N LEU A 205 -5.29 -15.97 11.02
CA LEU A 205 -5.84 -17.12 11.76
C LEU A 205 -6.40 -16.74 13.13
N GLY A 206 -6.29 -15.46 13.50
CA GLY A 206 -6.71 -14.91 14.78
C GLY A 206 -5.54 -14.77 15.75
N GLN A 207 -5.88 -14.56 17.01
CA GLN A 207 -4.92 -14.24 18.07
C GLN A 207 -4.19 -15.51 18.51
N ASP A 208 -2.88 -15.41 18.74
CA ASP A 208 -1.99 -16.56 18.91
C ASP A 208 -2.17 -17.33 20.23
N TYR A 209 -2.85 -16.73 21.21
CA TYR A 209 -3.23 -17.37 22.47
C TYR A 209 -4.38 -18.39 22.32
N ARG A 210 -5.02 -18.46 21.14
CA ARG A 210 -6.05 -19.46 20.86
C ARG A 210 -5.42 -20.86 20.75
N PRO A 211 -6.13 -21.92 21.17
CA PRO A 211 -5.62 -23.28 21.09
C PRO A 211 -5.23 -23.69 19.66
N ASP A 212 -4.18 -24.49 19.51
CA ASP A 212 -3.72 -25.01 18.21
C ASP A 212 -4.82 -25.71 17.42
N SER A 213 -5.76 -26.38 18.09
CA SER A 213 -6.90 -27.04 17.44
C SER A 213 -7.79 -26.08 16.66
N GLU A 214 -7.94 -24.84 17.13
CA GLU A 214 -8.71 -23.80 16.44
C GLU A 214 -7.98 -23.34 15.17
N SER A 215 -6.67 -23.12 15.27
CA SER A 215 -5.84 -22.76 14.11
C SER A 215 -5.83 -23.87 13.06
N ARG A 216 -5.73 -25.14 13.48
CA ARG A 216 -5.78 -26.29 12.57
C ARG A 216 -7.12 -26.41 11.86
N ALA A 217 -8.24 -26.25 12.58
CA ALA A 217 -9.57 -26.27 11.95
C ALA A 217 -9.74 -25.18 10.88
N LYS A 218 -9.21 -23.97 11.12
CA LYS A 218 -9.20 -22.89 10.13
C LYS A 218 -8.33 -23.22 8.91
N LEU A 219 -7.17 -23.83 9.14
CA LEU A 219 -6.26 -24.24 8.07
C LEU A 219 -6.83 -25.40 7.24
N ASP A 220 -7.47 -26.38 7.88
CA ASP A 220 -8.21 -27.45 7.21
C ASP A 220 -9.28 -26.82 6.31
N TYR A 221 -10.08 -25.89 6.84
CA TYR A 221 -11.08 -25.15 6.05
C TYR A 221 -10.47 -24.43 4.84
N ILE A 222 -9.40 -23.63 5.03
CA ILE A 222 -8.75 -22.90 3.94
C ILE A 222 -8.27 -23.85 2.85
N THR A 223 -7.61 -24.95 3.25
CA THR A 223 -7.08 -25.96 2.32
C THR A 223 -8.15 -26.90 1.76
N GLU A 224 -9.38 -26.88 2.24
CA GLU A 224 -10.51 -27.56 1.61
C GLU A 224 -11.22 -26.66 0.59
N GLN A 225 -11.44 -25.39 0.94
CA GLN A 225 -12.29 -24.48 0.18
C GLN A 225 -11.56 -23.72 -0.94
N PHE A 226 -10.27 -23.40 -0.76
CA PHE A 226 -9.53 -22.53 -1.67
C PHE A 226 -8.39 -23.25 -2.38
N ARG A 227 -8.13 -22.88 -3.63
CA ARG A 227 -7.09 -23.48 -4.49
C ARG A 227 -6.36 -22.38 -5.23
N ASP A 228 -5.03 -22.41 -5.18
CA ASP A 228 -4.19 -21.51 -5.96
C ASP A 228 -4.62 -21.48 -7.43
N THR A 229 -4.52 -20.30 -8.02
CA THR A 229 -4.68 -20.05 -9.47
C THR A 229 -3.34 -19.56 -10.03
N ASP A 230 -3.25 -19.34 -11.35
CA ASP A 230 -2.03 -18.76 -11.94
C ASP A 230 -1.75 -17.32 -11.44
N ASP A 231 -2.78 -16.64 -10.93
CA ASP A 231 -2.75 -15.21 -10.62
C ASP A 231 -2.82 -14.90 -9.12
N VAL A 232 -3.49 -15.77 -8.36
CA VAL A 232 -3.71 -15.65 -6.92
C VAL A 232 -3.27 -16.92 -6.21
N ALA A 233 -2.46 -16.76 -5.17
CA ALA A 233 -2.07 -17.83 -4.26
C ALA A 233 -2.59 -17.57 -2.84
N PHE A 234 -2.60 -18.61 -2.01
CA PHE A 234 -3.03 -18.49 -0.61
C PHE A 234 -1.86 -18.52 0.35
N GLY A 235 -2.10 -18.03 1.57
CA GLY A 235 -1.18 -18.08 2.69
C GLY A 235 -1.89 -17.84 4.00
N LEU A 236 -1.11 -17.72 5.06
CA LEU A 236 -1.60 -17.37 6.39
C LEU A 236 -0.86 -16.14 6.93
N ALA A 237 -1.57 -15.31 7.68
CA ALA A 237 -1.01 -14.16 8.36
C ALA A 237 -1.00 -14.41 9.88
N VAL A 238 0.04 -13.91 10.53
CA VAL A 238 0.29 -14.11 11.96
C VAL A 238 0.44 -12.76 12.63
N LEU A 239 -0.38 -12.55 13.65
CA LEU A 239 -0.29 -11.39 14.53
C LEU A 239 0.85 -11.59 15.53
N ASP A 240 1.90 -10.79 15.39
CA ASP A 240 3.04 -10.77 16.28
C ASP A 240 3.01 -9.58 17.25
N TYR A 241 2.49 -9.82 18.46
CA TYR A 241 2.47 -8.85 19.56
C TYR A 241 3.85 -8.66 20.20
N PHE A 242 4.84 -8.30 19.40
CA PHE A 242 6.24 -8.26 19.78
C PHE A 242 6.59 -7.31 20.95
N PRO A 243 5.87 -6.19 21.23
CA PRO A 243 6.28 -5.30 22.34
C PRO A 243 6.19 -5.97 23.72
N ARG A 244 5.20 -6.83 23.92
CA ARG A 244 4.95 -7.49 25.21
C ARG A 244 5.49 -8.92 25.32
N ARG A 245 5.87 -9.54 24.19
CA ARG A 245 6.37 -10.91 24.21
C ARG A 245 7.83 -10.97 24.61
N THR A 246 8.23 -11.96 25.37
CA THR A 246 9.64 -12.33 25.56
C THR A 246 10.23 -12.91 24.27
N ALA A 247 11.57 -12.89 24.14
CA ALA A 247 12.24 -13.51 22.99
C ALA A 247 11.92 -15.02 22.85
N GLY A 248 11.71 -15.72 23.97
CA GLY A 248 11.33 -17.13 23.98
C GLY A 248 9.93 -17.36 23.41
N GLU A 249 8.95 -16.52 23.78
CA GLU A 249 7.59 -16.59 23.23
C GLU A 249 7.58 -16.28 21.73
N MET A 250 8.31 -15.24 21.29
CA MET A 250 8.44 -14.95 19.86
C MET A 250 9.03 -16.13 19.07
N ALA A 251 10.11 -16.74 19.58
CA ALA A 251 10.75 -17.89 18.95
C ALA A 251 9.81 -19.11 18.87
N ALA A 252 9.09 -19.41 19.95
CA ALA A 252 8.10 -20.48 20.00
C ALA A 252 6.96 -20.23 19.00
N ASN A 253 6.47 -18.98 18.93
CA ASN A 253 5.41 -18.59 18.01
C ASN A 253 5.85 -18.76 16.55
N TYR A 254 7.02 -18.24 16.14
CA TYR A 254 7.51 -18.44 14.77
C TYR A 254 7.78 -19.90 14.41
N ALA A 255 8.22 -20.71 15.37
CA ALA A 255 8.39 -22.14 15.16
C ALA A 255 7.05 -22.85 14.90
N LYS A 256 6.01 -22.51 15.67
CA LYS A 256 4.63 -23.00 15.47
C LYS A 256 4.11 -22.64 14.08
N TRP A 257 4.25 -21.39 13.64
CA TRP A 257 3.74 -20.98 12.32
C TRP A 257 4.52 -21.59 11.16
N LEU A 258 5.82 -21.82 11.32
CA LEU A 258 6.60 -22.59 10.36
C LEU A 258 6.11 -24.04 10.25
N ASP A 259 5.76 -24.67 11.38
CA ASP A 259 5.20 -26.02 11.40
C ASP A 259 3.89 -26.05 10.61
N PHE A 260 2.94 -25.16 10.92
CA PHE A 260 1.68 -25.05 10.18
C PHE A 260 1.92 -24.76 8.69
N SER A 261 2.84 -23.85 8.35
CA SER A 261 3.20 -23.57 6.97
C SER A 261 3.65 -24.84 6.23
N ARG A 262 4.43 -25.70 6.89
CA ARG A 262 4.88 -26.97 6.32
C ARG A 262 3.77 -28.00 6.22
N THR A 263 2.98 -28.17 7.27
CA THR A 263 1.87 -29.14 7.32
C THR A 263 0.82 -28.86 6.24
N TYR A 264 0.46 -27.58 6.08
CA TYR A 264 -0.62 -27.16 5.17
C TYR A 264 -0.13 -26.67 3.81
N GLU A 265 1.19 -26.67 3.59
CA GLU A 265 1.84 -26.15 2.38
C GLU A 265 1.49 -24.68 2.05
N LEU A 266 1.09 -23.91 3.06
CA LEU A 266 0.77 -22.49 2.93
C LEU A 266 1.95 -21.62 3.41
N PRO A 267 2.44 -20.65 2.63
CA PRO A 267 3.41 -19.68 3.12
C PRO A 267 2.76 -18.73 4.13
N PHE A 268 3.57 -18.09 4.97
CA PHE A 268 3.09 -17.22 6.04
C PHE A 268 3.73 -15.84 6.05
N ALA A 269 2.94 -14.82 6.36
CA ALA A 269 3.37 -13.45 6.65
C ALA A 269 3.43 -13.21 8.15
N ILE A 270 4.35 -12.35 8.58
CA ILE A 270 4.41 -11.85 9.96
C ILE A 270 3.91 -10.42 9.95
N GLU A 271 2.85 -10.16 10.71
CA GLU A 271 2.24 -8.85 10.91
C GLU A 271 2.59 -8.40 12.34
N GLY A 272 3.53 -7.48 12.48
CA GLY A 272 4.03 -7.06 13.79
C GLY A 272 3.14 -6.00 14.42
N HIS A 273 2.39 -6.35 15.46
CA HIS A 273 1.42 -5.48 16.13
C HIS A 273 1.99 -4.81 17.38
N ALA A 274 1.89 -3.48 17.45
CA ALA A 274 2.18 -2.71 18.67
C ALA A 274 0.97 -1.94 19.23
N ASP A 275 -0.20 -2.17 18.63
CA ASP A 275 -1.51 -1.70 19.03
C ASP A 275 -2.36 -2.84 19.60
N TRP A 276 -3.57 -2.51 20.05
CA TRP A 276 -4.52 -3.47 20.62
C TRP A 276 -3.86 -4.34 21.70
N GLU A 277 -3.98 -5.66 21.56
CA GLU A 277 -3.37 -6.64 22.46
C GLU A 277 -1.84 -6.58 22.48
N GLY A 278 -1.20 -5.98 21.48
CA GLY A 278 0.24 -5.72 21.42
C GLY A 278 0.70 -4.50 22.22
N THR A 279 -0.22 -3.68 22.72
CA THR A 279 0.11 -2.48 23.51
C THR A 279 0.81 -2.88 24.83
N PRO A 280 2.00 -2.32 25.14
CA PRO A 280 2.83 -2.76 26.26
C PRO A 280 2.39 -2.22 27.64
N LEU A 281 1.08 -2.16 27.93
CA LEU A 281 0.53 -1.44 29.09
C LEU A 281 1.08 -1.90 30.46
N ASP A 282 1.41 -3.18 30.59
CA ASP A 282 1.89 -3.77 31.84
C ASP A 282 3.41 -3.96 31.86
N GLU A 283 4.11 -3.56 30.79
CA GLU A 283 5.55 -3.67 30.69
C GLU A 283 6.23 -2.58 31.54
N PRO A 284 7.22 -2.93 32.38
CA PRO A 284 7.95 -1.95 33.17
C PRO A 284 8.66 -0.91 32.30
N ASP A 285 8.53 0.35 32.67
CA ASP A 285 9.13 1.48 31.94
C ASP A 285 10.61 1.74 32.30
N GLY A 286 11.11 1.05 33.33
CA GLY A 286 12.47 1.21 33.87
C GLY A 286 12.64 2.42 34.80
N SER A 287 11.58 3.18 35.07
CA SER A 287 11.56 4.38 35.93
C SER A 287 10.65 4.22 37.15
N GLY A 288 10.20 2.99 37.44
CA GLY A 288 9.36 2.68 38.60
C GLY A 288 7.87 2.59 38.32
N GLY A 289 7.46 2.67 37.04
CA GLY A 289 6.08 2.51 36.58
C GLY A 289 5.97 1.57 35.39
N THR A 290 4.94 1.77 34.56
CA THR A 290 4.65 0.94 33.38
C THR A 290 4.36 1.81 32.15
N PHE A 291 4.38 1.23 30.95
CA PHE A 291 3.92 1.98 29.76
C PHE A 291 2.40 2.23 29.75
N GLY A 292 1.66 1.73 30.75
CA GLY A 292 0.27 2.07 31.01
C GLY A 292 0.07 3.37 31.80
N ASP A 293 1.13 3.99 32.33
CA ASP A 293 1.06 5.27 33.07
C ASP A 293 0.61 6.41 32.16
N LEU A 294 -0.09 7.43 32.69
CA LEU A 294 -0.74 8.47 31.88
C LEU A 294 0.22 9.27 30.98
N LYS A 295 1.48 9.43 31.42
CA LYS A 295 2.53 10.11 30.64
C LYS A 295 2.80 9.48 29.27
N TYR A 296 2.39 8.23 29.04
CA TYR A 296 2.52 7.53 27.77
C TYR A 296 1.27 7.57 26.90
N HIS A 297 0.16 8.12 27.38
CA HIS A 297 -1.11 8.11 26.64
C HIS A 297 -1.16 9.25 25.63
N GLN A 298 -1.89 9.03 24.54
CA GLN A 298 -2.32 10.14 23.68
C GLN A 298 -3.34 10.99 24.44
N ILE A 299 -3.08 12.30 24.47
CA ILE A 299 -4.00 13.28 25.05
C ILE A 299 -4.70 13.99 23.90
N LEU A 300 -6.01 13.86 23.83
CA LEU A 300 -6.84 14.47 22.80
C LEU A 300 -7.45 15.76 23.35
N TRP A 301 -7.86 16.67 22.47
CA TRP A 301 -8.63 17.86 22.86
C TRP A 301 -9.92 17.95 22.05
N SER A 302 -11.02 18.34 22.69
CA SER A 302 -12.30 18.57 22.01
C SER A 302 -13.10 19.72 22.62
N PRO A 303 -13.63 20.65 21.81
CA PRO A 303 -14.46 21.74 22.31
C PRO A 303 -15.80 21.26 22.88
N GLN A 304 -16.20 20.01 22.59
CA GLN A 304 -17.44 19.38 23.05
C GLN A 304 -17.26 18.53 24.33
N HIS A 305 -16.07 18.53 24.94
CA HIS A 305 -15.88 17.88 26.22
C HIS A 305 -16.63 18.63 27.33
N LEU A 306 -17.40 17.92 28.15
CA LEU A 306 -18.09 18.50 29.30
C LEU A 306 -17.11 18.85 30.43
N LEU A 307 -17.01 20.15 30.75
CA LEU A 307 -16.06 20.71 31.73
C LEU A 307 -16.28 20.28 33.20
N ASP A 308 -17.38 19.59 33.52
CA ASP A 308 -17.86 19.34 34.88
C ASP A 308 -17.75 17.88 35.36
N ARG A 309 -17.22 16.97 34.54
CA ARG A 309 -16.97 15.57 34.94
C ARG A 309 -15.47 15.26 34.99
N PRO A 310 -14.93 14.73 36.10
CA PRO A 310 -13.55 14.24 36.14
C PRO A 310 -13.48 12.92 35.36
N MET A 311 -13.12 12.99 34.08
CA MET A 311 -13.09 11.84 33.17
C MET A 311 -11.66 11.49 32.73
N ASP A 312 -10.71 12.03 33.48
CA ASP A 312 -9.33 12.14 33.06
C ASP A 312 -8.41 11.26 33.89
N SER A 313 -8.91 10.11 34.34
CA SER A 313 -8.11 9.18 35.13
C SER A 313 -7.99 7.81 34.49
N TYR A 314 -6.78 7.25 34.54
CA TYR A 314 -6.52 5.87 34.14
C TYR A 314 -5.66 5.22 35.22
N ARG A 315 -6.07 4.03 35.67
CA ARG A 315 -5.39 3.26 36.73
C ARG A 315 -5.08 4.06 38.02
N GLY A 316 -5.89 5.08 38.31
CA GLY A 316 -5.78 5.89 39.53
C GLY A 316 -4.90 7.15 39.39
N GLU A 317 -4.23 7.35 38.26
CA GLU A 317 -3.60 8.63 37.90
C GLU A 317 -4.62 9.53 37.22
N SER A 318 -4.49 10.86 37.34
CA SER A 318 -5.37 11.83 36.66
C SER A 318 -4.62 12.82 35.75
N LEU A 319 -5.26 13.38 34.71
CA LEU A 319 -4.63 14.40 33.86
C LEU A 319 -4.28 15.65 34.65
N ASP A 320 -4.98 15.99 35.73
CA ASP A 320 -4.60 17.09 36.63
C ASP A 320 -3.19 16.89 37.22
N GLU A 321 -2.80 15.64 37.49
CA GLU A 321 -1.46 15.31 37.98
C GLU A 321 -0.39 15.44 36.88
N LEU A 322 -0.77 15.24 35.60
CA LEU A 322 0.14 15.28 34.45
C LEU A 322 0.28 16.68 33.82
N LEU A 323 -0.85 17.36 33.62
CA LEU A 323 -0.96 18.67 32.93
C LEU A 323 -1.06 19.85 33.90
N GLY A 324 -1.31 19.58 35.18
CA GLY A 324 -1.57 20.58 36.22
C GLY A 324 -3.06 20.87 36.41
N THR A 325 -3.43 21.36 37.59
CA THR A 325 -4.83 21.62 37.99
C THR A 325 -5.53 22.75 37.21
N ASP A 326 -4.75 23.59 36.54
CA ASP A 326 -5.23 24.72 35.76
C ASP A 326 -5.34 24.40 34.26
N HIS A 327 -5.15 23.13 33.86
CA HIS A 327 -5.28 22.73 32.47
C HIS A 327 -6.73 22.88 31.98
N ASP A 328 -6.88 23.07 30.67
CA ASP A 328 -8.19 23.15 30.05
C ASP A 328 -8.91 21.78 30.13
N ARG A 329 -10.04 21.70 30.84
CA ARG A 329 -10.81 20.44 31.00
C ARG A 329 -11.42 19.89 29.71
N ARG A 330 -11.12 20.51 28.58
CA ARG A 330 -11.41 20.00 27.23
C ARG A 330 -10.36 19.03 26.71
N TYR A 331 -9.21 18.93 27.38
CA TYR A 331 -8.33 17.79 27.22
C TYR A 331 -8.99 16.52 27.75
N GLY A 332 -8.64 15.40 27.15
CA GLY A 332 -9.11 14.09 27.59
C GLY A 332 -8.24 12.99 27.03
N LEU A 333 -8.36 11.81 27.58
CA LEU A 333 -7.63 10.66 27.09
C LEU A 333 -8.24 10.13 25.78
N SER A 334 -7.41 9.40 25.03
CA SER A 334 -7.89 8.52 23.94
C SER A 334 -8.75 7.35 24.45
N VAL A 335 -8.88 7.20 25.78
CA VAL A 335 -9.76 6.24 26.45
C VAL A 335 -11.03 6.86 27.03
N PRO A 336 -12.09 6.05 27.19
CA PRO A 336 -12.17 4.64 26.80
C PRO A 336 -12.54 4.50 25.34
N ASN A 337 -11.56 4.01 24.59
CA ASN A 337 -11.80 3.23 23.40
C ASN A 337 -12.80 2.11 23.79
N PRO A 338 -13.88 1.83 23.03
CA PRO A 338 -14.90 0.83 23.41
C PRO A 338 -14.34 -0.57 23.70
N TRP A 339 -13.10 -0.85 23.28
CA TRP A 339 -12.38 -2.09 23.56
C TRP A 339 -11.45 -2.04 24.79
N GLY A 340 -11.43 -0.93 25.53
CA GLY A 340 -10.79 -0.83 26.86
C GLY A 340 -9.27 -0.63 26.90
N MET A 341 -8.60 -0.38 25.76
CA MET A 341 -7.14 -0.20 25.69
C MET A 341 -6.76 1.22 25.23
N PRO A 342 -5.84 1.92 25.93
CA PRO A 342 -5.39 3.26 25.52
C PRO A 342 -4.42 3.25 24.36
N TRP A 343 -4.56 4.28 23.53
CA TRP A 343 -3.57 4.60 22.50
C TRP A 343 -2.42 5.38 23.12
N LEU A 344 -1.20 4.93 22.86
CA LEU A 344 0.01 5.54 23.40
C LEU A 344 0.56 6.63 22.47
N THR A 345 1.18 7.65 23.06
CA THR A 345 1.81 8.75 22.32
C THR A 345 3.01 8.26 21.52
N TRP A 346 3.23 8.84 20.34
CA TRP A 346 4.35 8.47 19.49
C TRP A 346 5.62 9.26 19.73
N HIS A 347 5.58 10.26 20.63
CA HIS A 347 6.70 11.19 20.85
C HIS A 347 7.49 10.93 22.13
N ASN A 348 7.10 9.93 22.92
CA ASN A 348 7.85 9.57 24.11
C ASN A 348 9.11 8.77 23.75
N ALA A 349 10.28 9.25 24.19
CA ALA A 349 11.57 8.64 23.87
C ALA A 349 11.71 7.22 24.47
N THR A 350 11.34 7.04 25.73
CA THR A 350 11.45 5.76 26.45
C THR A 350 10.58 4.69 25.82
N LEU A 351 9.34 5.02 25.46
CA LEU A 351 8.41 4.10 24.78
C LEU A 351 8.93 3.72 23.38
N ASN A 352 9.40 4.70 22.60
CA ASN A 352 9.97 4.42 21.29
C ASN A 352 11.25 3.56 21.36
N ASP A 353 12.09 3.75 22.38
CA ASP A 353 13.25 2.89 22.62
C ASP A 353 12.85 1.46 23.00
N HIS A 354 11.78 1.31 23.79
CA HIS A 354 11.18 0.01 24.05
C HIS A 354 10.74 -0.65 22.73
N TYR A 355 9.96 0.02 21.88
CA TYR A 355 9.53 -0.53 20.59
C TYR A 355 10.71 -0.95 19.70
N ARG A 356 11.75 -0.12 19.57
CA ARG A 356 12.97 -0.46 18.79
C ARG A 356 13.66 -1.70 19.33
N ARG A 357 13.81 -1.82 20.65
CA ARG A 357 14.44 -2.98 21.28
C ARG A 357 13.63 -4.25 21.03
N LYS A 358 12.32 -4.21 21.25
CA LYS A 358 11.43 -5.36 21.06
C LYS A 358 11.34 -5.81 19.61
N ALA A 359 11.31 -4.85 18.68
CA ALA A 359 11.43 -5.11 17.25
C ALA A 359 12.75 -5.82 16.89
N ALA A 360 13.88 -5.35 17.46
CA ALA A 360 15.17 -5.99 17.24
C ALA A 360 15.22 -7.41 17.82
N GLU A 361 14.61 -7.64 18.98
CA GLU A 361 14.47 -8.98 19.58
C GLU A 361 13.65 -9.93 18.69
N SER A 362 12.51 -9.47 18.16
CA SER A 362 11.68 -10.19 17.19
C SER A 362 12.48 -10.56 15.94
N MET A 363 13.14 -9.59 15.31
CA MET A 363 13.95 -9.82 14.12
C MET A 363 15.16 -10.72 14.37
N ALA A 364 15.70 -10.74 15.59
CA ALA A 364 16.75 -11.68 15.99
C ALA A 364 16.27 -13.13 15.98
N GLN A 365 14.99 -13.40 16.24
CA GLN A 365 14.40 -14.74 16.13
C GLN A 365 14.04 -15.10 14.68
N VAL A 366 13.57 -14.13 13.88
CA VAL A 366 13.22 -14.35 12.47
C VAL A 366 14.45 -14.62 11.59
N ARG A 367 15.57 -13.94 11.86
CA ARG A 367 16.81 -14.07 11.06
C ARG A 367 17.34 -15.51 10.90
N PRO A 368 17.55 -16.32 11.96
CA PRO A 368 18.02 -17.69 11.81
C PRO A 368 17.00 -18.56 11.04
N LEU A 369 15.70 -18.29 11.20
CA LEU A 369 14.65 -18.96 10.45
C LEU A 369 14.77 -18.68 8.95
N LEU A 370 14.84 -17.40 8.55
CA LEU A 370 14.99 -17.01 7.14
C LEU A 370 16.26 -17.60 6.52
N TRP A 371 17.38 -17.60 7.25
CA TRP A 371 18.61 -18.24 6.77
C TRP A 371 18.47 -19.74 6.55
N ARG A 372 17.77 -20.43 7.46
CA ARG A 372 17.49 -21.86 7.32
C ARG A 372 16.63 -22.12 6.08
N LEU A 373 15.53 -21.38 5.92
CA LEU A 373 14.64 -21.49 4.76
C LEU A 373 15.39 -21.26 3.44
N GLN A 374 16.26 -20.25 3.38
CA GLN A 374 17.07 -20.01 2.18
C GLN A 374 18.09 -21.11 1.89
N ARG A 375 18.62 -21.80 2.91
CA ARG A 375 19.54 -22.93 2.72
C ARG A 375 18.82 -24.21 2.28
N THR A 376 17.57 -24.39 2.69
CA THR A 376 16.76 -25.56 2.33
C THR A 376 15.92 -25.36 1.07
N GLY A 377 16.02 -24.21 0.41
CA GLY A 377 15.21 -23.89 -0.77
C GLY A 377 13.75 -23.56 -0.46
N GLU A 378 13.42 -23.33 0.81
CA GLU A 378 12.07 -23.01 1.31
C GLU A 378 11.87 -21.51 1.53
N ALA A 379 12.71 -20.64 0.94
CA ALA A 379 12.67 -19.19 1.17
C ALA A 379 11.28 -18.57 0.92
N GLY A 380 10.52 -19.10 -0.06
CA GLY A 380 9.17 -18.64 -0.39
C GLY A 380 8.11 -18.96 0.67
N ARG A 381 8.44 -19.69 1.75
CA ARG A 381 7.52 -19.93 2.87
C ARG A 381 7.29 -18.70 3.73
N LEU A 382 8.28 -17.80 3.81
CA LEU A 382 8.14 -16.55 4.54
C LEU A 382 7.79 -15.45 3.54
N LEU A 383 6.62 -14.86 3.72
CA LEU A 383 6.12 -13.75 2.91
C LEU A 383 6.66 -12.40 3.43
N PRO A 384 6.50 -11.33 2.64
CA PRO A 384 6.74 -9.95 3.09
C PRO A 384 6.03 -9.62 4.41
N PHE A 385 6.62 -8.69 5.17
CA PHE A 385 6.17 -8.34 6.52
C PHE A 385 5.16 -7.19 6.46
N SER A 386 4.23 -7.16 7.42
CA SER A 386 3.53 -5.94 7.80
C SER A 386 4.07 -5.43 9.13
N THR A 387 4.23 -4.12 9.26
CA THR A 387 4.35 -3.43 10.54
C THR A 387 2.97 -2.90 10.88
N ALA A 388 2.26 -3.68 11.68
CA ALA A 388 0.93 -3.38 12.12
C ALA A 388 0.95 -2.37 13.26
N THR A 389 0.73 -1.10 12.91
CA THR A 389 0.42 -0.07 13.89
C THR A 389 -0.61 0.83 13.28
N GLU A 390 -1.86 0.67 13.68
CA GLU A 390 -2.98 1.55 13.42
C GLU A 390 -2.67 2.96 13.95
N SER A 391 -1.77 3.66 13.25
CA SER A 391 -1.17 4.92 13.68
C SER A 391 -2.11 6.04 13.33
N VAL A 392 -3.18 6.14 14.10
CA VAL A 392 -4.25 7.08 13.84
C VAL A 392 -4.60 7.81 15.12
N TYR A 393 -4.94 9.09 14.99
CA TYR A 393 -5.59 9.81 16.06
C TYR A 393 -7.08 9.49 16.00
N TRP A 394 -7.53 8.62 16.90
CA TRP A 394 -8.92 8.19 16.98
C TRP A 394 -9.80 9.39 17.27
N SER A 395 -10.50 9.84 16.23
CA SER A 395 -11.37 11.01 16.24
C SER A 395 -12.67 10.66 15.53
N HIS A 396 -13.78 11.18 16.02
CA HIS A 396 -15.10 11.01 15.43
C HIS A 396 -15.53 12.35 14.84
N ARG A 397 -15.93 12.39 13.56
CA ARG A 397 -16.37 13.64 12.90
C ARG A 397 -17.67 13.42 12.12
N GLY A 398 -18.76 13.98 12.64
CA GLY A 398 -20.09 13.82 12.03
C GLY A 398 -20.66 12.41 12.26
N THR A 399 -21.00 11.69 11.19
CA THR A 399 -21.42 10.27 11.22
C THR A 399 -20.31 9.32 10.74
N GLU A 400 -19.11 9.85 10.51
CA GLU A 400 -17.98 9.16 9.90
C GLU A 400 -16.77 9.20 10.85
N GLY A 401 -16.17 8.04 11.12
CA GLY A 401 -15.14 7.89 12.14
C GLY A 401 -15.43 6.67 13.01
N VAL A 402 -14.86 6.63 14.21
CA VAL A 402 -15.02 5.48 15.10
C VAL A 402 -16.22 5.72 15.99
N TRP A 403 -17.08 4.70 16.10
CA TRP A 403 -18.17 4.65 17.06
C TRP A 403 -17.66 4.94 18.47
N ASP A 404 -17.91 6.17 18.92
CA ASP A 404 -17.62 6.64 20.28
C ASP A 404 -18.92 6.67 21.11
N ASP A 405 -19.87 5.77 20.83
CA ASP A 405 -21.18 5.75 21.48
C ASP A 405 -21.03 5.48 22.99
N THR A 406 -20.13 4.58 23.39
CA THR A 406 -19.77 4.36 24.80
C THR A 406 -19.28 5.66 25.45
N TYR A 407 -18.38 6.38 24.79
CA TYR A 407 -17.88 7.64 25.32
C TYR A 407 -18.97 8.72 25.35
N ARG A 408 -19.80 8.83 24.31
CA ARG A 408 -20.94 9.74 24.29
C ARG A 408 -21.88 9.43 25.44
N ASP A 409 -22.40 8.22 25.49
CA ASP A 409 -23.57 7.86 26.30
C ASP A 409 -23.21 7.62 27.77
N GLU A 410 -22.06 7.01 28.06
CA GLU A 410 -21.69 6.64 29.43
C GLU A 410 -20.85 7.72 30.12
N ILE A 411 -20.13 8.53 29.34
CA ILE A 411 -18.91 9.21 29.81
C ILE A 411 -19.04 10.73 29.65
N ASN A 412 -19.29 11.22 28.44
CA ASN A 412 -19.46 12.63 28.12
C ASN A 412 -20.93 13.09 28.17
N GLY A 413 -21.74 12.46 29.03
CA GLY A 413 -23.10 12.91 29.35
C GLY A 413 -24.05 13.01 28.15
N GLY A 414 -23.89 12.15 27.15
CA GLY A 414 -24.68 12.14 25.91
C GLY A 414 -24.13 13.06 24.81
N VAL A 415 -23.01 13.76 25.04
CA VAL A 415 -22.42 14.69 24.05
C VAL A 415 -21.34 13.98 23.24
N ALA A 416 -21.52 13.90 21.92
CA ALA A 416 -20.52 13.35 21.03
C ALA A 416 -19.35 14.33 20.87
N ARG A 417 -18.11 13.85 20.98
CA ARG A 417 -16.92 14.63 20.63
C ARG A 417 -16.73 14.57 19.12
N THR A 418 -17.30 15.55 18.40
CA THR A 418 -17.27 15.58 16.92
C THR A 418 -16.01 16.22 16.33
N ASP A 419 -15.19 16.83 17.19
CA ASP A 419 -13.93 17.45 16.80
C ASP A 419 -12.85 17.02 17.82
N LEU A 420 -12.48 15.74 17.79
CA LEU A 420 -11.37 15.19 18.56
C LEU A 420 -10.06 15.47 17.84
N PHE A 421 -9.33 16.46 18.33
CA PHE A 421 -8.07 16.86 17.74
C PHE A 421 -6.94 16.05 18.39
N ALA A 422 -6.18 15.32 17.57
CA ALA A 422 -4.76 14.91 17.66
C ALA A 422 -4.12 14.57 19.04
N ASP A 423 -2.79 14.43 19.09
CA ASP A 423 -2.04 14.11 20.32
C ASP A 423 -1.34 15.37 20.88
N TYR A 424 -1.81 15.81 22.05
CA TYR A 424 -1.33 16.91 22.87
C TYR A 424 -0.61 16.44 24.13
N SER A 425 -0.05 15.22 24.13
CA SER A 425 0.81 14.79 25.23
C SER A 425 1.96 15.78 25.45
N PRO A 426 2.49 15.94 26.69
CA PRO A 426 3.61 16.85 26.94
C PRO A 426 4.81 16.61 26.02
N ASP A 427 5.09 15.35 25.67
CA ASP A 427 6.15 14.99 24.74
C ASP A 427 5.86 15.42 23.30
N ALA A 428 4.61 15.28 22.83
CA ALA A 428 4.20 15.75 21.51
C ALA A 428 4.27 17.28 21.41
N VAL A 429 3.78 18.00 22.42
CA VAL A 429 3.85 19.47 22.50
C VAL A 429 5.31 19.94 22.52
N ALA A 430 6.16 19.31 23.33
CA ALA A 430 7.59 19.63 23.39
C ALA A 430 8.32 19.31 22.07
N ALA A 431 7.94 18.23 21.38
CA ALA A 431 8.50 17.88 20.07
C ALA A 431 8.08 18.89 18.99
N ALA A 432 6.81 19.28 18.95
CA ALA A 432 6.31 20.29 18.02
C ALA A 432 7.00 21.64 18.24
N ALA A 433 7.18 22.05 19.49
CA ALA A 433 7.85 23.31 19.83
C ALA A 433 9.31 23.35 19.34
N LYS A 434 10.02 22.21 19.38
CA LYS A 434 11.39 22.09 18.82
C LYS A 434 11.42 22.31 17.31
N ASP A 435 10.34 21.97 16.62
CA ASP A 435 10.17 22.18 15.17
C ASP A 435 9.53 23.54 14.83
N GLY A 436 9.33 24.41 15.83
CA GLY A 436 8.72 25.73 15.64
C GLY A 436 7.20 25.69 15.43
N VAL A 437 6.55 24.59 15.79
CA VAL A 437 5.09 24.42 15.76
C VAL A 437 4.55 24.50 17.18
N VAL A 438 3.59 25.38 17.41
CA VAL A 438 2.86 25.43 18.68
C VAL A 438 1.66 24.50 18.52
N LEU A 439 1.56 23.46 19.34
CA LEU A 439 0.34 22.66 19.46
C LEU A 439 -0.43 23.14 20.69
N ASP A 440 -1.51 23.87 20.45
CA ASP A 440 -2.39 24.39 21.51
C ASP A 440 -3.82 23.94 21.25
N GLY A 441 -4.36 23.16 22.18
CA GLY A 441 -5.73 22.65 22.10
C GLY A 441 -6.76 23.77 22.12
N ALA A 442 -6.44 24.96 22.64
CA ALA A 442 -7.40 26.06 22.73
C ALA A 442 -7.91 26.57 21.37
N THR A 443 -7.25 26.24 20.26
CA THR A 443 -7.65 26.66 18.91
C THR A 443 -7.71 25.49 17.93
N PRO A 444 -8.57 25.54 16.88
CA PRO A 444 -8.57 24.53 15.84
C PRO A 444 -7.21 24.43 15.13
N LEU A 445 -6.79 23.20 14.79
CA LEU A 445 -5.53 22.96 14.09
C LEU A 445 -5.40 23.78 12.79
N ASN A 446 -4.38 24.61 12.71
CA ASN A 446 -3.97 25.32 11.52
C ASN A 446 -3.17 24.41 10.55
N ALA A 447 -2.87 24.90 9.34
CA ALA A 447 -2.20 24.09 8.32
C ALA A 447 -0.80 23.58 8.73
N ALA A 448 -0.05 24.35 9.52
CA ALA A 448 1.27 23.95 10.00
C ALA A 448 1.16 22.84 11.05
N GLU A 449 0.25 22.99 12.02
CA GLU A 449 -0.03 21.97 13.04
C GLU A 449 -0.51 20.67 12.39
N LYS A 450 -1.46 20.75 11.45
CA LYS A 450 -1.94 19.58 10.70
C LYS A 450 -0.83 18.87 9.94
N ARG A 451 0.06 19.63 9.28
CA ARG A 451 1.21 19.05 8.57
C ARG A 451 2.20 18.40 9.53
N TRP A 452 2.43 19.00 10.69
CA TRP A 452 3.34 18.44 11.70
C TRP A 452 2.81 17.12 12.26
N LEU A 453 1.55 17.11 12.71
CA LEU A 453 0.86 15.92 13.22
C LEU A 453 0.76 14.80 12.18
N TRP A 454 0.52 15.15 10.92
CA TRP A 454 0.53 14.20 9.81
C TRP A 454 1.90 13.54 9.63
N ARG A 455 2.97 14.35 9.72
CA ARG A 455 4.34 13.86 9.59
C ARG A 455 4.77 13.07 10.81
N ALA A 456 4.28 13.42 12.00
CA ALA A 456 4.49 12.64 13.23
C ALA A 456 3.99 11.20 13.08
N GLN A 457 2.81 10.98 12.50
CA GLN A 457 2.29 9.64 12.14
C GLN A 457 3.28 8.87 11.27
N SER A 458 3.79 9.50 10.21
CA SER A 458 4.80 8.88 9.34
C SER A 458 6.13 8.60 10.04
N VAL A 459 6.56 9.43 10.99
CA VAL A 459 7.78 9.18 11.77
C VAL A 459 7.63 7.95 12.66
N HIS A 460 6.44 7.72 13.22
CA HIS A 460 6.16 6.50 13.98
C HIS A 460 6.23 5.25 13.07
N GLN A 461 5.63 5.32 11.87
CA GLN A 461 5.73 4.25 10.87
C GLN A 461 7.18 3.97 10.42
N GLN A 462 7.98 5.04 10.28
CA GLN A 462 9.40 4.95 9.94
C GLN A 462 10.18 4.14 11.00
N LEU A 463 9.83 4.24 12.28
CA LEU A 463 10.49 3.51 13.36
C LEU A 463 10.42 2.00 13.13
N PHE A 464 9.23 1.47 12.83
CA PHE A 464 9.05 0.05 12.58
C PHE A 464 9.64 -0.36 11.22
N ALA A 465 9.43 0.43 10.17
CA ALA A 465 10.03 0.15 8.87
C ALA A 465 11.57 0.02 8.94
N ASP A 466 12.25 0.91 9.69
CA ASP A 466 13.69 0.84 9.89
C ASP A 466 14.12 -0.37 10.71
N ALA A 467 13.41 -0.65 11.81
CA ALA A 467 13.76 -1.77 12.68
C ALA A 467 13.65 -3.12 11.94
N TRP A 468 12.61 -3.32 11.12
CA TRP A 468 12.45 -4.54 10.31
C TRP A 468 13.47 -4.57 9.17
N TYR A 469 13.68 -3.46 8.46
CA TYR A 469 14.63 -3.38 7.35
C TYR A 469 16.06 -3.73 7.76
N HIS A 470 16.49 -3.19 8.91
CA HIS A 470 17.83 -3.44 9.46
C HIS A 470 17.92 -4.78 10.19
N GLY A 471 16.82 -5.27 10.75
CA GLY A 471 16.75 -6.56 11.43
C GLY A 471 16.84 -7.75 10.48
N LEU A 472 16.29 -7.61 9.27
CA LEU A 472 16.25 -8.65 8.25
C LEU A 472 17.54 -8.76 7.43
N PRO A 473 18.07 -9.97 7.21
CA PRO A 473 19.22 -10.16 6.35
C PRO A 473 18.88 -9.88 4.88
N ARG A 474 19.90 -9.53 4.09
CA ARG A 474 19.81 -9.55 2.62
C ARG A 474 19.58 -10.98 2.15
N GLU A 475 18.62 -11.18 1.26
CA GLU A 475 18.45 -12.49 0.65
C GLU A 475 19.62 -12.84 -0.28
N ARG A 476 19.84 -14.14 -0.42
CA ARG A 476 20.97 -14.69 -1.16
C ARG A 476 20.72 -14.56 -2.66
N ILE A 477 21.69 -14.00 -3.36
CA ILE A 477 21.85 -14.19 -4.80
C ILE A 477 22.54 -15.54 -4.99
N VAL A 478 21.93 -16.43 -5.77
CA VAL A 478 22.50 -17.75 -6.07
C VAL A 478 23.21 -17.64 -7.41
N VAL A 479 24.52 -17.83 -7.43
CA VAL A 479 25.32 -17.79 -8.66
C VAL A 479 25.61 -19.21 -9.10
N GLY A 480 25.21 -19.56 -10.32
CA GLY A 480 25.43 -20.87 -10.94
C GLY A 480 25.91 -20.77 -12.40
N PRO A 481 26.08 -21.91 -13.10
CA PRO A 481 26.51 -21.96 -14.50
C PRO A 481 25.58 -21.19 -15.46
N GLU A 482 24.28 -21.16 -15.14
CA GLU A 482 23.25 -20.43 -15.90
C GLU A 482 23.17 -18.93 -15.53
N GLY A 483 24.09 -18.45 -14.68
CA GLY A 483 24.15 -17.05 -14.23
C GLY A 483 23.69 -16.84 -12.78
N ALA A 484 23.41 -15.57 -12.45
CA ALA A 484 22.96 -15.17 -11.14
C ALA A 484 21.43 -15.19 -11.05
N VAL A 485 20.89 -15.95 -10.09
CA VAL A 485 19.47 -15.94 -9.72
C VAL A 485 19.29 -14.97 -8.56
N PHE A 486 18.53 -13.91 -8.82
CA PHE A 486 18.19 -12.90 -7.83
C PHE A 486 16.95 -13.33 -7.03
N PRO A 487 16.84 -12.91 -5.76
CA PRO A 487 15.62 -13.14 -4.99
C PRO A 487 14.44 -12.43 -5.65
N ARG A 488 13.31 -13.14 -5.81
CA ARG A 488 12.10 -12.57 -6.43
C ARG A 488 11.40 -11.53 -5.56
N ASP A 489 11.47 -11.71 -4.25
CA ASP A 489 10.59 -11.01 -3.32
C ASP A 489 11.27 -9.93 -2.49
N LEU A 490 12.60 -9.88 -2.41
CA LEU A 490 13.35 -8.86 -1.68
C LEU A 490 12.68 -8.47 -0.34
N LEU A 491 12.36 -9.45 0.51
CA LEU A 491 11.57 -9.39 1.75
C LEU A 491 11.89 -8.16 2.59
N ARG A 492 13.18 -7.90 2.82
CA ARG A 492 13.59 -6.73 3.62
C ARG A 492 13.20 -5.39 2.98
N HIS A 493 13.01 -5.34 1.67
CA HIS A 493 12.58 -4.17 0.91
C HIS A 493 11.06 -4.11 0.69
N ASN A 494 10.31 -5.08 1.20
CA ASN A 494 8.86 -5.17 1.16
C ASN A 494 8.32 -5.29 2.58
N ILE A 495 8.51 -4.21 3.34
CA ILE A 495 7.94 -4.05 4.68
C ILE A 495 6.76 -3.09 4.51
N HIS A 496 5.56 -3.58 4.69
CA HIS A 496 4.34 -2.80 4.47
C HIS A 496 3.86 -2.22 5.79
N SER A 497 3.40 -0.98 5.78
CA SER A 497 2.73 -0.40 6.94
C SER A 497 1.27 -0.85 7.02
N GLU A 498 0.69 -0.90 8.20
CA GLU A 498 -0.76 -1.00 8.37
C GLU A 498 -1.28 0.35 8.85
N ILE A 499 -1.93 1.08 7.97
CA ILE A 499 -2.56 2.37 8.32
C ILE A 499 -3.94 2.36 7.73
N TYR A 500 -4.90 2.99 8.40
CA TYR A 500 -6.21 3.17 7.81
C TYR A 500 -6.14 3.94 6.49
N SER A 501 -6.87 3.47 5.48
CA SER A 501 -7.01 4.22 4.23
C SER A 501 -8.02 5.36 4.30
N ARG A 502 -8.91 5.35 5.31
CA ARG A 502 -9.99 6.31 5.50
C ARG A 502 -9.53 7.74 5.77
N LEU A 503 -10.47 8.69 5.67
CA LEU A 503 -10.26 10.07 6.07
C LEU A 503 -10.11 10.16 7.59
N GLN A 504 -8.99 10.69 8.06
CA GLN A 504 -8.77 10.88 9.49
C GLN A 504 -8.03 12.19 9.77
N GLU A 505 -8.11 12.62 11.01
CA GLU A 505 -7.30 13.72 11.51
C GLU A 505 -5.80 13.43 11.33
N PRO A 506 -4.99 14.46 11.06
CA PRO A 506 -5.31 15.90 11.19
C PRO A 506 -5.91 16.59 9.94
N TYR A 507 -6.03 15.91 8.79
CA TYR A 507 -6.51 16.56 7.56
C TYR A 507 -7.97 16.27 7.26
N TYR A 508 -8.45 15.06 7.57
CA TYR A 508 -9.80 14.59 7.26
C TYR A 508 -10.21 14.96 5.82
N SER A 509 -9.40 14.55 4.83
CA SER A 509 -9.52 15.03 3.46
C SER A 509 -9.10 13.96 2.47
N SER A 510 -9.91 13.72 1.44
CA SER A 510 -9.60 12.76 0.36
C SER A 510 -8.29 13.07 -0.34
N VAL A 511 -7.92 14.35 -0.39
CA VAL A 511 -6.67 14.81 -1.00
C VAL A 511 -5.42 14.38 -0.20
N ARG A 512 -5.59 14.11 1.10
CA ARG A 512 -4.53 13.70 2.04
C ARG A 512 -5.03 12.49 2.85
N PRO A 513 -5.12 11.30 2.22
CA PRO A 513 -5.65 10.08 2.85
C PRO A 513 -4.60 9.41 3.75
N SER A 514 -4.99 8.93 4.92
CA SER A 514 -4.06 8.52 6.00
C SER A 514 -3.06 7.47 5.57
N SER A 515 -3.46 6.50 4.75
CA SER A 515 -2.56 5.51 4.13
C SER A 515 -1.30 6.07 3.46
N ALA A 516 -1.32 7.33 3.01
CA ALA A 516 -0.14 7.98 2.45
C ALA A 516 0.96 8.26 3.50
N GLN A 517 0.63 8.21 4.79
CA GLN A 517 1.58 8.32 5.91
C GLN A 517 2.50 7.11 6.03
N GLY A 518 2.08 5.97 5.47
CA GLY A 518 2.82 4.71 5.47
C GLY A 518 3.91 4.65 4.42
N VAL A 519 3.96 5.67 3.57
CA VAL A 519 5.03 5.89 2.61
C VAL A 519 6.23 6.49 3.36
N VAL A 520 7.09 5.59 3.81
CA VAL A 520 8.29 5.93 4.60
C VAL A 520 9.54 5.32 3.97
N ARG A 521 10.72 5.76 4.38
CA ARG A 521 11.97 5.13 3.95
C ARG A 521 11.97 3.67 4.40
N HIS A 522 12.47 2.78 3.55
CA HIS A 522 12.51 1.32 3.78
C HIS A 522 11.15 0.62 3.89
N GLY A 523 10.06 1.34 4.14
CA GLY A 523 8.70 0.86 4.05
C GLY A 523 8.14 0.88 2.63
N ARG A 524 7.04 0.18 2.45
CA ARG A 524 6.17 0.18 1.27
C ARG A 524 4.76 0.53 1.71
N PRO A 525 3.93 1.06 0.80
CA PRO A 525 2.55 1.31 1.12
C PRO A 525 1.87 0.00 1.51
N GLY A 526 1.31 -0.02 2.70
CA GLY A 526 0.23 -0.91 3.06
C GLY A 526 -0.85 -0.09 3.76
N ALA A 527 -2.09 -0.56 3.68
CA ALA A 527 -3.18 0.07 4.40
C ALA A 527 -4.35 -0.87 4.59
N GLN A 528 -5.10 -0.60 5.65
CA GLN A 528 -6.41 -1.16 5.91
C GLN A 528 -7.40 -0.52 4.93
N TYR A 529 -7.79 -1.25 3.89
CA TYR A 529 -8.82 -0.82 2.91
C TYR A 529 -10.13 -1.48 3.26
N ILE A 530 -11.10 -0.69 3.74
CA ILE A 530 -12.17 -1.24 4.58
C ILE A 530 -13.57 -1.05 3.97
N SER A 531 -13.83 0.08 3.30
CA SER A 531 -15.17 0.37 2.75
C SER A 531 -15.13 0.95 1.34
N LEU A 532 -16.24 0.81 0.60
CA LEU A 532 -16.41 1.55 -0.66
C LEU A 532 -16.42 3.07 -0.44
N GLY A 533 -16.77 3.57 0.75
CA GLY A 533 -16.68 4.99 1.12
C GLY A 533 -15.24 5.49 1.09
N ASP A 534 -14.30 4.69 1.59
CA ASP A 534 -12.86 4.93 1.46
C ASP A 534 -12.43 4.96 -0.02
N HIS A 535 -13.24 4.37 -0.91
CA HIS A 535 -12.92 4.17 -2.31
C HIS A 535 -13.68 5.01 -3.34
N THR A 536 -14.80 5.65 -2.99
CA THR A 536 -15.75 6.21 -3.98
C THR A 536 -15.52 7.69 -4.32
N VAL A 537 -14.81 8.44 -3.49
CA VAL A 537 -14.41 9.83 -3.84
C VAL A 537 -12.96 9.90 -4.34
N GLY A 538 -12.14 8.87 -4.14
CA GLY A 538 -10.76 8.81 -4.67
C GLY A 538 -10.08 7.42 -4.72
N GLY A 539 -10.72 6.34 -4.27
CA GLY A 539 -10.11 5.05 -3.93
C GLY A 539 -9.19 4.40 -4.93
N PHE A 540 -9.73 4.08 -6.10
CA PHE A 540 -8.95 3.40 -7.12
C PHE A 540 -7.76 4.26 -7.57
N TRP A 541 -7.97 5.56 -7.72
CA TRP A 541 -6.91 6.50 -8.09
C TRP A 541 -5.87 6.66 -7.00
N HIS A 542 -6.29 6.63 -5.73
CA HIS A 542 -5.40 6.69 -4.59
C HIS A 542 -4.47 5.46 -4.56
N LEU A 543 -5.01 4.26 -4.74
CA LEU A 543 -4.21 3.03 -4.88
C LEU A 543 -3.23 3.14 -6.05
N GLN A 544 -3.65 3.72 -7.18
CA GLN A 544 -2.77 3.98 -8.33
C GLN A 544 -1.62 4.94 -8.02
N ARG A 545 -1.77 5.86 -7.06
CA ARG A 545 -0.66 6.73 -6.63
C ARG A 545 0.23 6.06 -5.62
N LEU A 546 -0.35 5.34 -4.66
CA LEU A 546 0.43 4.59 -3.69
C LEU A 546 1.33 3.57 -4.38
N ARG A 547 0.87 2.89 -5.44
CA ARG A 547 1.68 1.87 -6.14
C ARG A 547 2.97 2.44 -6.76
N GLU A 548 3.05 3.76 -6.96
CA GLU A 548 4.27 4.42 -7.46
C GLU A 548 5.43 4.36 -6.44
N PHE A 549 5.12 4.10 -5.16
CA PHE A 549 6.11 3.88 -4.10
C PHE A 549 6.49 2.41 -3.93
N GLY A 550 5.94 1.53 -4.77
CA GLY A 550 6.18 0.08 -4.78
C GLY A 550 4.89 -0.72 -4.68
N ARG A 551 5.00 -2.04 -4.61
CA ARG A 551 3.83 -2.90 -4.47
C ARG A 551 3.06 -2.58 -3.20
N LEU A 552 1.74 -2.65 -3.30
CA LEU A 552 0.83 -2.42 -2.19
C LEU A 552 0.73 -3.68 -1.32
N ALA A 553 0.19 -3.52 -0.12
CA ALA A 553 -0.43 -4.62 0.62
C ALA A 553 -1.70 -4.11 1.30
N ASN A 554 -2.66 -5.02 1.54
CA ASN A 554 -3.77 -4.77 2.44
C ASN A 554 -3.63 -5.69 3.65
N PRO A 555 -2.85 -5.31 4.68
CA PRO A 555 -2.54 -6.20 5.80
C PRO A 555 -3.72 -6.46 6.73
N ASN A 556 -4.88 -5.83 6.54
CA ASN A 556 -6.03 -6.03 7.40
C ASN A 556 -7.33 -5.65 6.66
N LEU A 557 -7.85 -6.56 5.82
CA LEU A 557 -9.20 -6.44 5.27
C LEU A 557 -10.20 -6.91 6.33
N GLU A 558 -10.71 -5.97 7.11
CA GLU A 558 -11.56 -6.26 8.26
C GLU A 558 -12.98 -6.65 7.84
N ASP A 559 -13.41 -7.85 8.25
CA ASP A 559 -14.75 -8.38 7.95
C ASP A 559 -15.88 -7.57 8.63
N SER A 560 -15.58 -6.91 9.76
CA SER A 560 -16.54 -6.20 10.63
C SER A 560 -17.08 -4.88 10.07
N VAL A 561 -16.49 -4.33 9.01
CA VAL A 561 -16.70 -2.93 8.65
C VAL A 561 -17.41 -2.74 7.31
N SER A 562 -17.33 -3.71 6.41
CA SER A 562 -18.35 -3.88 5.36
C SER A 562 -18.99 -5.25 5.53
N PHE A 563 -20.30 -5.28 5.76
CA PHE A 563 -21.05 -6.54 5.86
C PHE A 563 -21.55 -7.02 4.49
N ASP A 564 -21.27 -6.29 3.41
CA ASP A 564 -21.64 -6.66 2.06
C ASP A 564 -20.48 -7.44 1.40
N PRO A 565 -20.67 -8.72 1.07
CA PRO A 565 -19.66 -9.50 0.35
C PRO A 565 -19.22 -8.87 -0.98
N SER A 566 -20.10 -8.13 -1.66
CA SER A 566 -19.79 -7.51 -2.96
C SER A 566 -18.75 -6.39 -2.84
N ASP A 567 -18.77 -5.62 -1.74
CA ASP A 567 -17.75 -4.61 -1.43
C ASP A 567 -16.39 -5.27 -1.25
N LYS A 568 -16.33 -6.38 -0.51
CA LYS A 568 -15.08 -7.12 -0.25
C LYS A 568 -14.51 -7.71 -1.53
N THR A 569 -15.36 -8.30 -2.39
CA THR A 569 -14.94 -8.74 -3.73
C THR A 569 -14.36 -7.58 -4.53
N LEU A 570 -14.97 -6.40 -4.47
CA LEU A 570 -14.48 -5.23 -5.18
C LEU A 570 -13.14 -4.74 -4.60
N ILE A 571 -12.96 -4.73 -3.28
CA ILE A 571 -11.68 -4.37 -2.63
C ILE A 571 -10.57 -5.31 -3.08
N LEU A 572 -10.79 -6.63 -3.07
CA LEU A 572 -9.83 -7.62 -3.57
C LEU A 572 -9.45 -7.35 -5.03
N ARG A 573 -10.41 -7.00 -5.89
CA ARG A 573 -10.12 -6.64 -7.29
C ARG A 573 -9.27 -5.38 -7.39
N GLN A 574 -9.58 -4.36 -6.61
CA GLN A 574 -8.86 -3.09 -6.64
C GLN A 574 -7.43 -3.23 -6.13
N THR A 575 -7.19 -3.99 -5.07
CA THR A 575 -5.84 -4.27 -4.57
C THR A 575 -5.07 -5.12 -5.58
N PHE A 576 -5.69 -6.17 -6.14
CA PHE A 576 -5.09 -7.02 -7.18
C PHE A 576 -4.65 -6.21 -8.41
N VAL A 577 -5.55 -5.42 -9.01
CA VAL A 577 -5.27 -4.63 -10.23
C VAL A 577 -4.21 -3.55 -9.99
N ASN A 578 -4.08 -3.05 -8.76
CA ASN A 578 -3.02 -2.11 -8.39
C ASN A 578 -1.70 -2.78 -7.97
N GLY A 579 -1.58 -4.09 -8.17
CA GLY A 579 -0.35 -4.84 -7.93
C GLY A 579 -0.08 -5.03 -6.44
N SER A 580 -1.13 -5.29 -5.65
CA SER A 580 -0.97 -5.74 -4.28
C SER A 580 -0.12 -7.00 -4.22
N ARG A 581 0.63 -7.10 -3.13
CA ARG A 581 1.49 -8.22 -2.81
C ARG A 581 0.73 -9.28 -2.02
N TYR A 582 -0.15 -8.82 -1.14
CA TYR A 582 -1.09 -9.64 -0.43
C TYR A 582 -2.26 -8.79 0.08
N THR A 583 -3.38 -9.45 0.33
CA THR A 583 -4.51 -8.95 1.12
C THR A 583 -4.76 -9.93 2.25
N SER A 584 -4.84 -9.44 3.49
CA SER A 584 -5.03 -10.26 4.69
C SER A 584 -6.46 -10.14 5.19
N PRO A 585 -7.36 -11.10 4.95
CA PRO A 585 -8.69 -11.09 5.55
C PRO A 585 -8.57 -11.22 7.06
N TYR A 586 -9.16 -10.27 7.80
CA TYR A 586 -9.24 -10.27 9.26
C TYR A 586 -10.68 -10.51 9.68
N ASN A 587 -10.90 -11.29 10.75
CA ASN A 587 -12.24 -11.69 11.22
C ASN A 587 -13.15 -12.37 10.16
N TRP A 588 -12.58 -12.89 9.08
CA TRP A 588 -13.28 -13.53 7.95
C TRP A 588 -14.16 -14.75 8.31
N GLN A 589 -14.02 -15.24 9.54
CA GLN A 589 -14.73 -16.36 10.11
C GLN A 589 -15.80 -15.84 11.08
N ARG A 590 -16.95 -15.37 10.57
CA ARG A 590 -18.03 -14.96 11.49
C ARG A 590 -18.52 -16.14 12.33
N ALA A 591 -18.35 -15.97 13.65
CA ALA A 591 -18.85 -16.71 14.83
C ALA A 591 -18.86 -18.24 14.74
N ALA A 592 -18.42 -18.89 15.83
CA ALA A 592 -18.48 -20.34 16.04
C ALA A 592 -19.89 -20.98 15.93
N ASP A 593 -20.92 -20.18 15.63
CA ASP A 593 -22.33 -20.54 15.56
C ASP A 593 -22.89 -20.51 14.11
N ALA A 594 -22.13 -20.05 13.12
CA ALA A 594 -22.52 -20.14 11.71
C ALA A 594 -22.19 -21.54 11.16
N ASP A 595 -23.09 -22.10 10.34
CA ASP A 595 -22.83 -23.34 9.61
C ASP A 595 -21.48 -23.19 8.87
N PRO A 596 -20.54 -24.16 8.94
CA PRO A 596 -19.32 -24.14 8.13
C PRO A 596 -19.57 -23.94 6.62
N ALA A 597 -20.76 -24.30 6.12
CA ALA A 597 -21.23 -24.00 4.76
C ALA A 597 -21.58 -22.51 4.52
N GLU A 598 -21.66 -21.69 5.57
CA GLU A 598 -21.99 -20.27 5.56
C GLU A 598 -20.83 -19.35 5.96
N ASN A 599 -19.59 -19.85 6.01
CA ASN A 599 -18.43 -19.01 6.32
C ASN A 599 -18.31 -17.85 5.31
N GLU A 600 -18.28 -16.63 5.85
CA GLU A 600 -18.39 -15.37 5.13
C GLU A 600 -17.33 -15.22 4.03
N ALA A 601 -16.11 -15.73 4.24
CA ALA A 601 -15.01 -15.64 3.29
C ALA A 601 -15.33 -16.19 1.90
N THR A 602 -16.01 -17.34 1.82
CA THR A 602 -16.31 -17.95 0.50
C THR A 602 -17.29 -17.11 -0.31
N ARG A 603 -18.15 -16.33 0.35
CA ARG A 603 -19.15 -15.46 -0.32
C ARG A 603 -18.53 -14.33 -1.12
N TRP A 604 -17.28 -13.95 -0.86
CA TRP A 604 -16.61 -12.86 -1.57
C TRP A 604 -15.27 -13.25 -2.21
N ILE A 605 -14.55 -14.24 -1.68
CA ILE A 605 -13.33 -14.78 -2.31
C ILE A 605 -13.68 -15.62 -3.54
N ASN A 606 -14.65 -16.53 -3.48
CA ASN A 606 -14.97 -17.37 -4.63
C ASN A 606 -15.50 -16.56 -5.82
N PRO A 607 -16.39 -15.57 -5.65
CA PRO A 607 -16.74 -14.66 -6.73
C PRO A 607 -15.54 -13.90 -7.28
N PHE A 608 -14.63 -13.43 -6.43
CA PHE A 608 -13.39 -12.80 -6.88
C PHE A 608 -12.57 -13.75 -7.78
N LEU A 609 -12.31 -14.98 -7.34
CA LEU A 609 -11.57 -15.99 -8.11
C LEU A 609 -12.28 -16.40 -9.39
N ALA A 610 -13.61 -16.56 -9.35
CA ALA A 610 -14.41 -16.96 -10.51
C ALA A 610 -14.50 -15.85 -11.58
N THR A 611 -14.31 -14.60 -11.17
CA THR A 611 -14.37 -13.42 -12.06
C THR A 611 -13.00 -12.81 -12.30
N LEU A 612 -11.94 -13.41 -11.77
CA LEU A 612 -10.54 -13.18 -12.12
C LEU A 612 -10.27 -13.74 -13.53
N HIS A 613 -11.02 -13.24 -14.51
CA HIS A 613 -10.61 -13.37 -15.87
C HIS A 613 -9.39 -12.46 -16.06
N PRO A 614 -8.27 -12.99 -16.57
CA PRO A 614 -7.16 -12.14 -16.96
C PRO A 614 -7.68 -11.21 -18.05
N TRP A 615 -7.99 -9.96 -17.67
CA TRP A 615 -8.34 -8.87 -18.59
C TRP A 615 -9.73 -8.87 -19.24
N ASP A 616 -10.77 -9.45 -18.65
CA ASP A 616 -12.15 -9.04 -19.03
C ASP A 616 -12.52 -7.71 -18.34
N VAL A 617 -11.79 -6.66 -18.73
CA VAL A 617 -12.49 -5.43 -19.09
C VAL A 617 -13.34 -5.83 -20.27
N GLN A 618 -14.67 -5.79 -20.17
CA GLN A 618 -15.50 -6.07 -21.35
C GLN A 618 -15.11 -5.12 -22.49
N ASN A 619 -14.35 -5.64 -23.46
CA ASN A 619 -14.13 -5.07 -24.79
C ASN A 619 -15.10 -5.70 -25.81
N ASP A 620 -15.94 -6.62 -25.37
CA ASP A 620 -16.89 -7.47 -26.10
C ASP A 620 -18.25 -6.81 -26.34
N ALA A 621 -18.35 -5.49 -26.23
CA ALA A 621 -19.24 -4.78 -27.15
C ALA A 621 -18.68 -5.03 -28.56
N ALA A 622 -19.24 -6.03 -29.25
CA ALA A 622 -18.81 -6.50 -30.56
C ALA A 622 -18.36 -5.32 -31.46
N PRO A 623 -17.25 -5.43 -32.20
CA PRO A 623 -16.92 -4.47 -33.25
C PRO A 623 -17.93 -4.65 -34.40
N THR A 624 -19.17 -4.23 -34.16
CA THR A 624 -20.17 -4.12 -35.20
C THR A 624 -19.89 -2.83 -35.94
N ALA A 625 -19.33 -3.03 -37.14
CA ALA A 625 -19.26 -2.09 -38.24
C ALA A 625 -18.29 -0.91 -38.12
N VAL A 626 -17.53 -0.75 -39.20
CA VAL A 626 -16.89 0.50 -39.64
C VAL A 626 -17.84 1.67 -39.43
N LEU A 627 -17.61 2.53 -38.42
CA LEU A 627 -18.39 3.75 -38.24
C LEU A 627 -17.53 4.94 -37.81
N ARG A 628 -17.56 5.98 -38.65
CA ARG A 628 -17.12 7.35 -38.37
C ARG A 628 -18.03 7.97 -37.31
N GLY A 629 -17.48 8.46 -36.21
CA GLY A 629 -18.26 9.22 -35.22
C GLY A 629 -17.72 9.09 -33.80
N ARG A 630 -18.08 10.05 -32.96
CA ARG A 630 -17.72 10.16 -31.53
C ARG A 630 -17.74 8.80 -30.81
N ARG A 631 -16.67 8.46 -30.09
CA ARG A 631 -16.68 7.32 -29.15
C ARG A 631 -16.80 7.81 -27.71
N ARG A 632 -17.53 7.04 -26.91
CA ARG A 632 -17.56 7.05 -25.46
C ARG A 632 -16.94 5.70 -25.06
N VAL A 633 -15.79 5.70 -24.38
CA VAL A 633 -15.19 4.44 -23.91
C VAL A 633 -15.59 4.30 -22.45
N HIS A 634 -16.44 3.33 -22.17
CA HIS A 634 -16.84 2.97 -20.82
C HIS A 634 -15.87 1.90 -20.32
N GLN A 635 -14.92 2.24 -19.43
CA GLN A 635 -14.38 1.22 -18.55
C GLN A 635 -15.36 1.09 -17.39
N THR A 636 -16.24 0.10 -17.51
CA THR A 636 -17.16 -0.28 -16.44
C THR A 636 -16.55 -1.47 -15.74
N PHE A 637 -16.19 -1.33 -14.47
CA PHE A 637 -16.00 -2.49 -13.60
C PHE A 637 -17.36 -2.77 -12.97
N SER A 638 -18.04 -3.82 -13.42
CA SER A 638 -19.33 -4.23 -12.86
C SER A 638 -19.14 -5.28 -11.77
N ALA A 639 -19.70 -5.01 -10.59
CA ALA A 639 -20.00 -6.00 -9.56
C ALA A 639 -21.51 -5.93 -9.31
N GLY A 640 -22.29 -6.74 -10.04
CA GLY A 640 -23.75 -6.59 -10.05
C GLY A 640 -24.21 -5.25 -10.66
N GLU A 641 -25.13 -4.56 -10.00
CA GLU A 641 -25.74 -3.28 -10.47
C GLU A 641 -24.85 -2.04 -10.28
N LEU A 642 -23.71 -2.16 -9.58
CA LEU A 642 -22.77 -1.06 -9.34
C LEU A 642 -21.66 -1.02 -10.41
N GLY A 643 -21.64 0.07 -11.18
CA GLY A 643 -20.59 0.37 -12.16
C GLY A 643 -19.63 1.44 -11.66
N LEU A 644 -18.35 1.11 -11.52
CA LEU A 644 -17.29 2.11 -11.36
C LEU A 644 -16.93 2.70 -12.72
N LEU A 645 -17.06 4.02 -12.84
CA LEU A 645 -16.94 4.75 -14.10
C LEU A 645 -15.61 5.52 -14.14
N ASN A 646 -14.60 4.97 -14.83
CA ASN A 646 -13.43 5.76 -15.23
C ASN A 646 -13.78 6.53 -16.51
N ASP A 647 -14.17 7.79 -16.35
CA ASP A 647 -14.59 8.65 -17.46
C ASP A 647 -13.35 9.19 -18.21
N VAL A 648 -12.97 8.58 -19.33
CA VAL A 648 -11.92 9.09 -20.24
C VAL A 648 -12.58 9.55 -21.54
N ARG A 649 -12.71 10.87 -21.71
CA ARG A 649 -13.32 11.48 -22.91
C ARG A 649 -12.29 11.71 -24.00
N VAL A 650 -12.14 10.78 -24.94
CA VAL A 650 -11.24 10.94 -26.09
C VAL A 650 -11.98 11.54 -27.29
N ARG A 651 -11.59 12.74 -27.74
CA ARG A 651 -12.08 13.39 -28.97
C ARG A 651 -11.05 13.29 -30.10
N ALA A 652 -11.00 12.18 -30.82
CA ALA A 652 -10.21 12.12 -32.05
C ALA A 652 -10.89 12.95 -33.16
N ARG A 653 -10.23 14.01 -33.65
CA ARG A 653 -10.65 14.75 -34.85
C ARG A 653 -9.55 14.58 -35.89
N ARG A 654 -9.84 13.87 -36.99
CA ARG A 654 -8.94 13.82 -38.14
C ARG A 654 -8.84 15.24 -38.73
N THR A 655 -7.74 15.93 -38.48
CA THR A 655 -7.42 17.23 -39.11
C THR A 655 -6.49 17.00 -40.28
N GLY A 656 -7.03 16.47 -41.38
CA GLY A 656 -6.28 16.29 -42.62
C GLY A 656 -7.21 15.90 -43.77
N ALA A 657 -7.10 16.60 -44.89
CA ALA A 657 -7.87 16.31 -46.10
C ALA A 657 -7.46 14.92 -46.64
N ALA A 658 -8.45 14.12 -47.01
CA ALA A 658 -8.20 12.84 -47.67
C ALA A 658 -7.45 13.11 -48.99
N ALA A 659 -6.22 12.60 -49.12
CA ALA A 659 -5.56 12.50 -50.41
C ALA A 659 -6.46 11.63 -51.31
N ALA A 660 -6.90 12.21 -52.43
CA ALA A 660 -7.68 11.49 -53.43
C ALA A 660 -6.83 10.36 -54.00
N LEU A 661 -7.17 9.11 -53.67
CA LEU A 661 -6.69 7.94 -54.39
C LEU A 661 -7.18 8.06 -55.85
N ARG A 662 -6.24 8.34 -56.76
CA ARG A 662 -6.46 8.15 -58.19
C ARG A 662 -6.45 6.65 -58.45
N CYS A 663 -7.59 6.10 -58.86
CA CYS A 663 -7.64 4.76 -59.44
C CYS A 663 -6.83 4.75 -60.75
N ALA A 664 -5.99 3.73 -60.91
CA ALA A 664 -5.45 3.28 -62.18
C ALA A 664 -6.10 1.94 -62.52
#